data_AF-W4H5C8-F1
#
_entry.id   AF-W4H5C8-F1
#
_cell.length_a   1.000
_cell.length_b   1.000
_cell.length_c   1.000
_cell.angle_alpha   90.00
_cell.angle_beta   90.00
_cell.angle_gamma   90.00
#
_symmetry.space_group_name_H-M   'P 1'
#
loop_
_entity.id
_entity.type
_entity.pdbx_description
1 polymer ?
#
loop_
_entity_poly.entity_id
_entity_poly.type
_entity_poly.pdbx_seq_one_letter_code
_entity_poly.pdbx_strand_id
1 'polypeptide(L)'
;MPLPTSSEELELAWGSAGLVIRHAFVCEVSMRPGKGSSKTKVSFWDAKKMLEKLGVQFDHARTVTKSSQDTVLVVRLYFFTAHAFNDAYSIVSGQPNNTVFAQGNAVEIQIATVVNDNATVSSSLAVTAPPDFDQHMKGCRIDTIVVKGLPAKWFDVDTKSFLDDDDHPPPSIQSAYMHDQHALFQLFSTFGALSAIDVVPPSATTSTTAGADDGTTASSTVSTSHFDAYVQFKTYDGVRAALSTLCDGGSRVLCHTSHVKTFVPLVAHVDTTEYLSDAHIRQRRFAREQRLHDQQAKAAAAIAAERQAKASMEQATALVGSLGDELDKAAADAIQLSSSLAELKAAAAAYGALKAEPTMERVAIVRQALDVVGTCLAKAVRDKEEHEAAIQRAAWTKQVNKAAAAARDLKLARLQKKLSAAKHSFASIVGHVAVVADMAAADEALAVAVQSATTSHGSATSSSSSVNNAEDVQTYLTKLDEDVDEAVHSVDAVVARLEVVDRFYQVERAVKSWSIAPFHVQSLLQTIENEAWGDRTEDVAKRLDDLDEVVQAGGHLDKLVARHVALGEQIGSATPRHEDGENDLRQRHTDIGLLLHRVADVGDVAGLQTQMDALETQVSAFLADQAQRWKEANSHAGQMSRIQAARKRLALWRREVGAPTTPVYATERVTALPDRYGGTSALKKPRLVQYVAASSGIPRLASSVWIVDNDTGAVRPPKTHDERLQQDMEALRVQVVESQRRELAKERQLRALVLQSMKQPKPATTTNDGDATS
;
A
#
# COMPACT_ATOMS: atom_id res chain seq x y z
N MET A 1 93.23 45.48 -29.65
CA MET A 1 93.33 45.44 -28.17
C MET A 1 94.80 45.30 -27.82
N PRO A 2 95.38 46.17 -26.97
CA PRO A 2 96.72 45.92 -26.45
C PRO A 2 96.71 44.64 -25.62
N LEU A 3 97.67 43.74 -25.88
CA LEU A 3 97.87 42.50 -25.11
C LEU A 3 98.34 42.86 -23.68
N PRO A 4 97.98 42.09 -22.65
CA PRO A 4 98.37 42.39 -21.27
C PRO A 4 99.89 42.31 -21.13
N THR A 5 100.55 43.43 -20.79
CA THR A 5 102.00 43.52 -20.67
C THR A 5 102.55 43.39 -19.25
N SER A 6 101.71 43.37 -18.20
CA SER A 6 102.24 43.39 -16.82
C SER A 6 101.21 43.06 -15.72
N SER A 7 100.47 41.96 -15.80
CA SER A 7 99.91 41.39 -14.57
C SER A 7 101.03 40.61 -13.88
N GLU A 8 101.41 40.99 -12.66
CA GLU A 8 102.40 40.24 -11.88
C GLU A 8 101.93 38.77 -11.74
N GLU A 9 102.80 37.84 -12.14
CA GLU A 9 102.59 36.41 -11.93
C GLU A 9 102.56 36.16 -10.42
N LEU A 10 101.36 36.06 -9.85
CA LEU A 10 101.17 35.78 -8.43
C LEU A 10 101.11 34.27 -8.20
N GLU A 11 101.93 33.78 -7.29
CA GLU A 11 101.83 32.45 -6.70
C GLU A 11 101.85 32.57 -5.17
N LEU A 12 100.72 32.28 -4.52
CA LEU A 12 100.56 32.36 -3.07
C LEU A 12 100.21 30.99 -2.52
N ALA A 13 101.06 30.44 -1.64
CA ALA A 13 100.71 29.25 -0.87
C ALA A 13 99.56 29.57 0.09
N TRP A 14 98.48 28.82 0.02
CA TRP A 14 97.30 28.99 0.86
C TRP A 14 97.18 27.81 1.83
N GLY A 15 97.79 27.98 3.01
CA GLY A 15 97.84 26.96 4.06
C GLY A 15 98.89 25.87 3.85
N SER A 16 98.83 24.83 4.68
CA SER A 16 99.81 23.74 4.77
C SER A 16 99.49 22.51 3.91
N ALA A 17 98.27 22.44 3.36
CA ALA A 17 97.77 21.29 2.58
C ALA A 17 98.26 21.26 1.12
N GLY A 18 99.27 22.07 0.77
CA GLY A 18 99.74 22.17 -0.62
C GLY A 18 98.75 22.86 -1.56
N LEU A 19 97.80 23.65 -1.04
CA LEU A 19 96.93 24.50 -1.86
C LEU A 19 97.66 25.79 -2.22
N VAL A 20 97.51 26.22 -3.48
CA VAL A 20 98.19 27.40 -4.01
C VAL A 20 97.21 28.22 -4.84
N ILE A 21 97.14 29.52 -4.57
CA ILE A 21 96.41 30.48 -5.38
C ILE A 21 97.36 31.02 -6.44
N ARG A 22 96.99 30.89 -7.71
CA ARG A 22 97.76 31.40 -8.85
C ARG A 22 96.98 32.40 -9.68
N HIS A 23 97.69 33.36 -10.26
CA HIS A 23 97.16 34.13 -11.38
C HIS A 23 97.12 33.24 -12.63
N ALA A 24 96.00 33.26 -13.35
CA ALA A 24 95.82 32.61 -14.63
C ALA A 24 95.31 33.63 -15.65
N PHE A 25 96.03 33.76 -16.76
CA PHE A 25 95.56 34.47 -17.94
C PHE A 25 94.53 33.58 -18.65
N VAL A 26 93.37 34.14 -19.01
CA VAL A 26 92.23 33.37 -19.50
C VAL A 26 91.77 33.88 -20.86
N CYS A 27 91.57 32.99 -21.83
CA CYS A 27 90.87 33.30 -23.07
C CYS A 27 89.79 32.25 -23.36
N GLU A 28 88.82 32.63 -24.18
CA GLU A 28 87.81 31.72 -24.69
C GLU A 28 88.01 31.51 -26.17
N VAL A 29 88.07 30.24 -26.56
CA VAL A 29 88.17 29.81 -27.95
C VAL A 29 86.84 29.18 -28.32
N SER A 30 86.11 29.86 -29.21
CA SER A 30 84.91 29.32 -29.81
C SER A 30 85.27 28.54 -31.07
N MET A 31 84.66 27.37 -31.23
CA MET A 31 84.89 26.44 -32.32
C MET A 31 83.55 25.97 -32.87
N ARG A 32 83.35 26.10 -34.18
CA ARG A 32 82.16 25.58 -34.87
C ARG A 32 82.54 24.82 -36.12
N PRO A 33 81.78 23.79 -36.52
CA PRO A 33 82.01 23.14 -37.81
C PRO A 33 81.94 24.18 -38.94
N GLY A 34 83.00 24.27 -39.73
CA GLY A 34 83.10 25.18 -40.86
C GLY A 34 82.48 24.59 -42.13
N LYS A 35 82.35 25.43 -43.16
CA LYS A 35 81.83 25.01 -44.47
C LYS A 35 82.69 23.87 -45.06
N GLY A 36 82.10 22.70 -45.24
CA GLY A 36 82.78 21.49 -45.74
C GLY A 36 83.16 20.46 -44.67
N SER A 37 82.80 20.67 -43.40
CA SER A 37 82.89 19.60 -42.38
C SER A 37 81.76 18.58 -42.52
N SER A 38 82.07 17.30 -42.34
CA SER A 38 81.09 16.21 -42.18
C SER A 38 80.57 16.08 -40.73
N LYS A 39 81.13 16.83 -39.77
CA LYS A 39 80.70 16.84 -38.37
C LYS A 39 79.66 17.94 -38.14
N THR A 40 78.61 17.61 -37.39
CA THR A 40 77.59 18.58 -36.96
C THR A 40 77.96 19.33 -35.68
N LYS A 41 78.95 18.82 -34.91
CA LYS A 41 79.47 19.40 -33.66
C LYS A 41 80.96 19.09 -33.48
N VAL A 42 81.66 19.96 -32.74
CA VAL A 42 83.06 19.75 -32.32
C VAL A 42 83.05 19.25 -30.87
N SER A 43 83.70 18.12 -30.60
CA SER A 43 83.84 17.61 -29.23
C SER A 43 85.01 18.30 -28.51
N PHE A 44 84.97 18.35 -27.17
CA PHE A 44 86.08 18.91 -26.36
C PHE A 44 87.42 18.23 -26.66
N TRP A 45 87.43 16.90 -26.84
CA TRP A 45 88.66 16.16 -27.14
C TRP A 45 89.20 16.44 -28.54
N ASP A 46 88.33 16.65 -29.52
CA ASP A 46 88.73 17.07 -30.87
C ASP A 46 89.31 18.48 -30.86
N ALA A 47 88.67 19.40 -30.15
CA ALA A 47 89.14 20.77 -29.94
C ALA A 47 90.52 20.80 -29.27
N LYS A 48 90.69 20.00 -28.20
CA LYS A 48 91.95 19.87 -27.48
C LYS A 48 93.09 19.42 -28.40
N LYS A 49 92.89 18.31 -29.13
CA LYS A 49 93.89 17.78 -30.07
C LYS A 49 94.20 18.76 -31.21
N MET A 50 93.20 19.54 -31.64
CA MET A 50 93.39 20.56 -32.67
C MET A 50 94.27 21.71 -32.17
N LEU A 51 93.99 22.25 -30.97
CA LEU A 51 94.81 23.29 -30.36
C LEU A 51 96.26 22.81 -30.14
N GLU A 52 96.44 21.59 -29.65
CA GLU A 52 97.76 20.97 -29.51
C GLU A 52 98.50 20.87 -30.86
N LYS A 53 97.81 20.49 -31.94
CA LYS A 53 98.40 20.43 -33.29
C LYS A 53 98.75 21.80 -33.87
N LEU A 54 98.03 22.84 -33.49
CA LEU A 54 98.34 24.22 -33.87
C LEU A 54 99.56 24.79 -33.11
N GLY A 55 100.08 24.05 -32.12
CA GLY A 55 101.16 24.51 -31.27
C GLY A 55 100.69 25.40 -30.11
N VAL A 56 99.39 25.45 -29.82
CA VAL A 56 98.85 26.20 -28.68
C VAL A 56 99.11 25.41 -27.40
N GLN A 57 100.05 25.88 -26.59
CA GLN A 57 100.35 25.30 -25.27
C GLN A 57 99.56 26.02 -24.19
N PHE A 58 98.62 25.32 -23.56
CA PHE A 58 97.81 25.82 -22.45
C PHE A 58 97.98 24.91 -21.22
N ASP A 59 97.90 25.48 -20.02
CA ASP A 59 98.01 24.71 -18.78
C ASP A 59 96.75 23.88 -18.51
N HIS A 60 95.58 24.44 -18.87
CA HIS A 60 94.31 23.73 -18.74
C HIS A 60 93.23 24.29 -19.66
N ALA A 61 92.21 23.46 -19.89
CA ALA A 61 91.08 23.79 -20.74
C ALA A 61 89.79 23.26 -20.12
N ARG A 62 88.75 24.09 -20.12
CA ARG A 62 87.41 23.73 -19.63
C ARG A 62 86.36 24.14 -20.65
N THR A 63 85.39 23.27 -20.91
CA THR A 63 84.24 23.63 -21.73
C THR A 63 83.29 24.57 -20.99
N VAL A 64 82.89 25.65 -21.66
CA VAL A 64 81.93 26.65 -21.15
C VAL A 64 80.51 26.34 -21.63
N THR A 65 80.33 25.98 -22.91
CA THR A 65 79.01 25.58 -23.44
C THR A 65 78.67 24.14 -23.08
N LYS A 66 77.48 23.92 -22.50
CA LYS A 66 76.99 22.58 -22.11
C LYS A 66 75.68 22.16 -22.77
N SER A 67 75.09 23.00 -23.63
CA SER A 67 73.91 22.63 -24.41
C SER A 67 74.27 21.53 -25.41
N SER A 68 73.60 20.39 -25.32
CA SER A 68 73.67 19.33 -26.33
C SER A 68 73.06 19.76 -27.67
N GLN A 69 72.49 20.96 -27.76
CA GLN A 69 71.87 21.53 -28.97
C GLN A 69 72.74 22.58 -29.66
N ASP A 70 73.74 23.16 -29.00
CA ASP A 70 74.60 24.17 -29.60
C ASP A 70 75.59 23.57 -30.61
N THR A 71 75.71 24.20 -31.77
CA THR A 71 76.69 23.87 -32.81
C THR A 71 78.06 24.49 -32.55
N VAL A 72 78.15 25.41 -31.58
CA VAL A 72 79.37 26.12 -31.18
C VAL A 72 79.89 25.56 -29.85
N LEU A 73 81.11 25.05 -29.85
CA LEU A 73 81.85 24.68 -28.66
C LEU A 73 82.67 25.88 -28.18
N VAL A 74 82.45 26.36 -26.96
CA VAL A 74 83.33 27.37 -26.33
C VAL A 74 84.21 26.69 -25.30
N VAL A 75 85.52 26.77 -25.49
CA VAL A 75 86.54 26.24 -24.59
C VAL A 75 87.28 27.40 -23.94
N ARG A 76 87.24 27.47 -22.63
CA ARG A 76 88.03 28.41 -21.84
C ARG A 76 89.40 27.81 -21.55
N LEU A 77 90.44 28.50 -21.97
CA LEU A 77 91.84 28.13 -21.79
C LEU A 77 92.45 28.97 -20.67
N TYR A 78 93.31 28.34 -19.88
CA TYR A 78 94.02 28.96 -18.76
C TYR A 78 95.52 28.81 -18.95
N PHE A 79 96.25 29.90 -18.70
CA PHE A 79 97.69 30.01 -18.86
C PHE A 79 98.29 30.65 -17.60
N PHE A 80 99.34 30.07 -17.05
CA PHE A 80 100.05 30.63 -15.89
C PHE A 80 101.11 31.66 -16.27
N THR A 81 101.52 31.70 -17.54
CA THR A 81 102.50 32.67 -18.04
C THR A 81 101.88 33.58 -19.10
N ALA A 82 102.23 34.86 -19.05
CA ALA A 82 101.75 35.84 -20.03
C ALA A 82 102.25 35.51 -21.45
N HIS A 83 103.46 34.95 -21.56
CA HIS A 83 104.06 34.54 -22.83
C HIS A 83 103.22 33.47 -23.53
N ALA A 84 102.88 32.37 -22.85
CA ALA A 84 102.09 31.29 -23.42
C ALA A 84 100.68 31.76 -23.85
N PHE A 85 100.07 32.66 -23.06
CA PHE A 85 98.80 33.29 -23.41
C PHE A 85 98.90 34.14 -24.69
N ASN A 86 99.91 35.01 -24.78
CA ASN A 86 100.10 35.90 -25.93
C ASN A 86 100.42 35.10 -27.21
N ASP A 87 101.24 34.05 -27.08
CA ASP A 87 101.53 33.12 -28.18
C ASP A 87 100.26 32.40 -28.65
N ALA A 88 99.48 31.85 -27.72
CA ALA A 88 98.21 31.19 -28.03
C ALA A 88 97.24 32.13 -28.76
N TYR A 89 97.13 33.38 -28.28
CA TYR A 89 96.29 34.39 -28.91
C TYR A 89 96.76 34.70 -30.34
N SER A 90 98.06 34.87 -30.54
CA SER A 90 98.66 35.11 -31.86
C SER A 90 98.43 33.93 -32.82
N ILE A 91 98.65 32.70 -32.36
CA ILE A 91 98.48 31.47 -33.17
C ILE A 91 97.03 31.30 -33.63
N VAL A 92 96.06 31.50 -32.74
CA VAL A 92 94.64 31.30 -33.06
C VAL A 92 94.11 32.44 -33.93
N SER A 93 94.44 33.69 -33.62
CA SER A 93 94.01 34.85 -34.42
C SER A 93 94.71 34.93 -35.79
N GLY A 94 95.89 34.32 -35.92
CA GLY A 94 96.66 34.25 -37.17
C GLY A 94 96.20 33.18 -38.16
N GLN A 95 95.18 32.37 -37.85
CA GLN A 95 94.70 31.33 -38.77
C GLN A 95 94.00 31.94 -39.99
N PRO A 96 94.33 31.51 -41.22
CA PRO A 96 93.72 32.06 -42.43
C PRO A 96 92.22 31.79 -42.45
N ASN A 97 91.43 32.84 -42.66
CA ASN A 97 89.96 32.80 -42.62
C ASN A 97 89.37 32.23 -41.32
N ASN A 98 90.10 32.31 -40.19
CA ASN A 98 89.66 31.75 -38.91
C ASN A 98 89.26 30.26 -39.00
N THR A 99 89.89 29.48 -39.89
CA THR A 99 89.49 28.08 -40.14
C THR A 99 90.70 27.14 -40.02
N VAL A 100 90.52 26.03 -39.32
CA VAL A 100 91.54 25.00 -39.09
C VAL A 100 91.02 23.65 -39.59
N PHE A 101 91.87 22.89 -40.29
CA PHE A 101 91.53 21.56 -40.76
C PHE A 101 92.02 20.48 -39.79
N ALA A 102 91.09 19.73 -39.19
CA ALA A 102 91.41 18.62 -38.31
C ALA A 102 90.70 17.35 -38.77
N GLN A 103 91.45 16.27 -39.03
CA GLN A 103 90.92 14.96 -39.44
C GLN A 103 89.96 15.06 -40.67
N GLY A 104 90.32 15.86 -41.67
CA GLY A 104 89.52 16.05 -42.88
C GLY A 104 88.28 16.96 -42.70
N ASN A 105 88.11 17.60 -41.55
CA ASN A 105 87.00 18.50 -41.25
C ASN A 105 87.49 19.94 -41.10
N ALA A 106 86.80 20.90 -41.74
CA ALA A 106 86.99 22.33 -41.50
C ALA A 106 86.33 22.75 -40.19
N VAL A 107 87.05 23.44 -39.30
CA VAL A 107 86.50 24.01 -38.06
C VAL A 107 86.84 25.48 -38.03
N GLU A 108 85.81 26.31 -37.91
CA GLU A 108 85.98 27.74 -37.71
C GLU A 108 86.30 28.01 -36.23
N ILE A 109 87.38 28.74 -35.99
CA ILE A 109 87.95 29.03 -34.68
C ILE A 109 88.00 30.54 -34.46
N GLN A 110 87.46 31.03 -33.34
CA GLN A 110 87.60 32.43 -32.95
C GLN A 110 88.05 32.50 -31.50
N ILE A 111 89.08 33.30 -31.24
CA ILE A 111 89.54 33.59 -29.89
C ILE A 111 88.99 34.94 -29.44
N ALA A 112 88.37 34.94 -28.28
CA ALA A 112 87.98 36.14 -27.56
C ALA A 112 88.85 36.23 -26.30
N THR A 113 89.37 37.42 -26.04
CA THR A 113 89.84 37.73 -24.68
C THR A 113 88.60 37.79 -23.80
N VAL A 114 88.63 37.07 -22.68
CA VAL A 114 87.54 37.17 -21.71
C VAL A 114 87.75 38.48 -20.97
N VAL A 115 87.10 39.55 -21.45
CA VAL A 115 86.73 40.63 -20.55
C VAL A 115 85.59 40.04 -19.75
N ASN A 116 85.85 39.64 -18.51
CA ASN A 116 84.81 39.04 -17.69
C ASN A 116 83.69 40.09 -17.54
N ASP A 117 82.54 39.90 -18.19
CA ASP A 117 81.39 40.81 -18.02
C ASP A 117 80.79 40.72 -16.61
N ASN A 118 81.12 39.66 -15.85
CA ASN A 118 80.92 39.60 -14.40
C ASN A 118 81.82 40.58 -13.62
N ALA A 119 82.81 41.21 -14.26
CA ALA A 119 83.59 42.31 -13.69
C ALA A 119 82.80 43.63 -13.64
N THR A 120 81.55 43.69 -14.11
CA THR A 120 80.63 44.77 -13.71
C THR A 120 80.26 44.72 -12.22
N VAL A 121 80.62 43.65 -11.50
CA VAL A 121 80.68 43.62 -10.03
C VAL A 121 82.12 43.46 -9.53
N SER A 122 83.11 44.00 -10.24
CA SER A 122 84.31 44.50 -9.55
C SER A 122 83.88 45.74 -8.77
N SER A 123 83.18 45.53 -7.65
CA SER A 123 83.15 46.52 -6.60
C SER A 123 84.58 46.61 -6.10
N SER A 124 85.36 47.49 -6.72
CA SER A 124 86.59 48.01 -6.14
C SER A 124 86.17 48.63 -4.81
N LEU A 125 86.20 47.78 -3.78
CA LEU A 125 85.94 48.19 -2.41
C LEU A 125 86.89 49.36 -2.10
N ALA A 126 86.34 50.44 -1.54
CA ALA A 126 87.10 51.65 -1.31
C ALA A 126 88.37 51.37 -0.49
N VAL A 127 89.45 52.10 -0.78
CA VAL A 127 90.75 51.96 -0.08
C VAL A 127 90.63 52.28 1.42
N THR A 128 89.60 53.03 1.80
CA THR A 128 89.21 53.27 3.19
C THR A 128 87.82 52.71 3.43
N ALA A 129 87.60 52.12 4.60
CA ALA A 129 86.27 51.65 5.00
C ALA A 129 85.28 52.81 4.89
N PRO A 130 84.05 52.59 4.36
CA PRO A 130 83.00 53.58 4.45
C PRO A 130 82.83 54.04 5.91
N PRO A 131 82.54 55.33 6.17
CA PRO A 131 82.35 55.84 7.54
C PRO A 131 81.27 55.07 8.32
N ASP A 132 80.36 54.40 7.61
CA ASP A 132 79.31 53.53 8.12
C ASP A 132 79.61 52.02 7.91
N PHE A 133 80.87 51.57 8.07
CA PHE A 133 81.14 50.15 8.35
C PHE A 133 80.65 49.81 9.77
N ASP A 134 79.35 49.95 9.97
CA ASP A 134 78.66 49.66 11.21
C ASP A 134 78.14 48.22 11.13
N GLN A 135 78.57 47.39 12.08
CA GLN A 135 78.10 46.01 12.24
C GLN A 135 76.56 45.94 12.44
N HIS A 136 75.92 47.08 12.69
CA HIS A 136 74.50 47.25 12.96
C HIS A 136 73.64 47.71 11.77
N MET A 137 74.19 48.04 10.59
CA MET A 137 73.35 48.34 9.41
C MET A 137 72.68 47.07 8.85
N LYS A 138 71.36 47.11 8.70
CA LYS A 138 70.56 46.09 8.01
C LYS A 138 70.53 46.41 6.51
N GLY A 139 70.82 45.44 5.65
CA GLY A 139 70.87 45.63 4.19
C GLY A 139 72.29 45.57 3.63
N CYS A 140 72.82 44.38 3.33
CA CYS A 140 74.14 44.10 2.71
C CYS A 140 75.35 44.35 3.62
N ARG A 141 75.71 43.37 4.46
CA ARG A 141 76.93 43.46 5.25
C ARG A 141 78.17 43.30 4.36
N ILE A 142 78.97 44.36 4.27
CA ILE A 142 80.28 44.35 3.58
C ILE A 142 81.34 43.55 4.38
N ASP A 143 80.92 42.79 5.39
CA ASP A 143 81.78 41.97 6.25
C ASP A 143 81.80 40.49 5.84
N THR A 144 80.94 40.07 4.91
CA THR A 144 80.75 38.68 4.51
C THR A 144 81.06 38.50 3.03
N ILE A 145 81.85 37.49 2.71
CA ILE A 145 82.15 37.06 1.34
C ILE A 145 81.56 35.69 1.07
N VAL A 146 81.23 35.45 -0.20
CA VAL A 146 80.81 34.15 -0.71
C VAL A 146 81.87 33.66 -1.68
N VAL A 147 82.47 32.51 -1.39
CA VAL A 147 83.41 31.82 -2.27
C VAL A 147 82.70 30.63 -2.90
N LYS A 148 82.56 30.65 -4.23
CA LYS A 148 81.76 29.67 -4.95
C LYS A 148 82.59 28.49 -5.46
N GLY A 149 81.98 27.31 -5.45
CA GLY A 149 82.44 26.13 -6.18
C GLY A 149 83.76 25.51 -5.67
N LEU A 150 84.01 25.56 -4.36
CA LEU A 150 85.18 24.92 -3.75
C LEU A 150 85.01 23.39 -3.71
N PRO A 151 86.04 22.56 -3.95
CA PRO A 151 85.91 21.10 -3.92
C PRO A 151 85.79 20.58 -2.49
N ALA A 152 84.72 19.85 -2.20
CA ALA A 152 84.46 19.34 -0.84
C ALA A 152 85.61 18.51 -0.26
N LYS A 153 86.25 17.68 -1.11
CA LYS A 153 87.38 16.82 -0.71
C LYS A 153 88.67 17.56 -0.35
N TRP A 154 88.85 18.80 -0.81
CA TRP A 154 90.06 19.57 -0.50
C TRP A 154 89.97 20.27 0.85
N PHE A 155 88.76 20.39 1.41
CA PHE A 155 88.47 21.15 2.62
C PHE A 155 87.75 20.31 3.69
N ASP A 156 87.74 18.97 3.52
CA ASP A 156 87.08 18.00 4.41
C ASP A 156 85.62 18.32 4.75
N VAL A 157 84.84 18.77 3.76
CA VAL A 157 83.43 19.10 3.91
C VAL A 157 82.55 17.86 3.67
N ASP A 158 81.72 17.49 4.65
CA ASP A 158 80.73 16.42 4.51
C ASP A 158 79.47 16.87 3.75
N THR A 159 79.46 16.55 2.45
CA THR A 159 78.36 16.89 1.53
C THR A 159 77.19 15.90 1.58
N LYS A 160 77.24 14.85 2.41
CA LYS A 160 76.08 13.94 2.61
C LYS A 160 74.91 14.67 3.25
N SER A 161 75.20 15.65 4.10
CA SER A 161 74.22 16.56 4.71
C SER A 161 73.47 17.43 3.69
N PHE A 162 73.90 17.47 2.43
CA PHE A 162 73.22 18.23 1.38
C PHE A 162 72.11 17.44 0.68
N LEU A 163 71.98 16.14 0.95
CA LEU A 163 71.08 15.23 0.27
C LEU A 163 69.78 14.95 1.03
N ASP A 164 69.43 15.76 2.04
CA ASP A 164 68.26 15.64 2.95
C ASP A 164 67.07 14.83 2.40
N ASP A 165 67.17 13.50 2.55
CA ASP A 165 66.10 12.50 2.64
C ASP A 165 66.35 11.54 3.83
N ASP A 166 67.45 11.73 4.59
CA ASP A 166 67.78 10.88 5.75
C ASP A 166 67.31 11.51 7.07
N ASP A 167 66.74 10.64 7.92
CA ASP A 167 66.06 10.85 9.22
C ASP A 167 66.86 11.53 10.35
N HIS A 168 67.96 12.22 10.04
CA HIS A 168 68.78 12.88 11.03
C HIS A 168 69.01 14.35 10.65
N PRO A 169 68.44 15.31 11.38
CA PRO A 169 68.68 16.72 11.12
C PRO A 169 70.18 16.99 11.30
N PRO A 170 70.87 17.60 10.31
CA PRO A 170 72.27 17.95 10.50
C PRO A 170 72.39 18.93 11.69
N PRO A 171 73.31 18.69 12.63
CA PRO A 171 73.55 19.61 13.74
C PRO A 171 73.90 20.98 13.17
N SER A 172 73.53 22.06 13.88
CA SER A 172 73.71 23.45 13.43
C SER A 172 75.06 23.68 12.76
N ILE A 173 75.06 23.73 11.42
CA ILE A 173 76.26 23.66 10.57
C ILE A 173 77.21 24.86 10.81
N GLN A 174 76.70 25.96 11.38
CA GLN A 174 77.50 27.13 11.74
C GLN A 174 78.66 26.87 12.72
N SER A 175 78.60 25.82 13.55
CA SER A 175 79.68 25.52 14.51
C SER A 175 80.67 24.48 14.01
N ALA A 176 80.35 23.71 12.97
CA ALA A 176 81.20 22.62 12.51
C ALA A 176 82.51 23.13 11.88
N TYR A 177 82.42 24.24 11.15
CA TYR A 177 83.53 24.79 10.36
C TYR A 177 84.27 25.97 11.03
N MET A 178 83.79 26.42 12.18
CA MET A 178 84.35 27.51 12.99
C MET A 178 85.41 27.03 14.01
N HIS A 179 85.78 25.75 13.99
CA HIS A 179 86.77 25.19 14.92
C HIS A 179 88.20 25.51 14.46
N ASP A 180 89.09 25.86 15.39
CA ASP A 180 90.50 26.22 15.12
C ASP A 180 91.31 25.17 14.33
N GLN A 181 90.88 23.90 14.36
CA GLN A 181 91.53 22.79 13.67
C GLN A 181 90.98 22.56 12.25
N HIS A 182 89.86 23.19 11.89
CA HIS A 182 89.22 22.97 10.60
C HIS A 182 89.97 23.72 9.48
N ALA A 183 90.15 23.07 8.33
CA ALA A 183 90.90 23.62 7.19
C ALA A 183 90.34 24.99 6.74
N LEU A 184 89.01 25.11 6.60
CA LEU A 184 88.37 26.38 6.23
C LEU A 184 88.68 27.51 7.21
N PHE A 185 88.60 27.25 8.52
CA PHE A 185 88.89 28.26 9.52
C PHE A 185 90.33 28.75 9.43
N GLN A 186 91.29 27.83 9.37
CA GLN A 186 92.72 28.17 9.28
C GLN A 186 93.06 28.95 8.01
N LEU A 187 92.50 28.53 6.87
CA LEU A 187 92.76 29.13 5.56
C LEU A 187 92.17 30.52 5.43
N PHE A 188 90.93 30.75 5.88
CA PHE A 188 90.33 32.08 5.80
C PHE A 188 90.85 33.03 6.88
N SER A 189 91.34 32.51 8.01
CA SER A 189 91.96 33.32 9.07
C SER A 189 93.24 34.03 8.63
N THR A 190 93.89 33.60 7.54
CA THR A 190 95.09 34.28 7.00
C THR A 190 94.77 35.67 6.46
N PHE A 191 93.51 35.93 6.09
CA PHE A 191 93.08 37.24 5.59
C PHE A 191 92.65 38.18 6.72
N GLY A 192 92.17 37.64 7.84
CA GLY A 192 91.76 38.42 9.01
C GLY A 192 90.94 37.60 9.99
N ALA A 193 90.62 38.19 11.15
CA ALA A 193 89.84 37.50 12.18
C ALA A 193 88.40 37.20 11.70
N LEU A 194 87.97 35.95 11.87
CA LEU A 194 86.67 35.44 11.43
C LEU A 194 85.59 35.59 12.51
N SER A 195 84.35 35.76 12.08
CA SER A 195 83.13 35.81 12.91
C SER A 195 82.29 34.54 12.75
N ALA A 196 82.09 34.09 11.50
CA ALA A 196 81.31 32.90 11.18
C ALA A 196 81.75 32.31 9.83
N ILE A 197 81.70 30.98 9.71
CA ILE A 197 81.80 30.25 8.45
C ILE A 197 80.56 29.34 8.37
N ASP A 198 79.90 29.34 7.22
CA ASP A 198 78.86 28.36 6.90
C ASP A 198 79.06 27.85 5.47
N VAL A 199 78.65 26.61 5.24
CA VAL A 199 78.89 25.90 3.99
C VAL A 199 77.55 25.41 3.45
N VAL A 200 77.28 25.74 2.20
CA VAL A 200 76.00 25.51 1.54
C VAL A 200 76.26 24.72 0.25
N PRO A 201 75.33 23.84 -0.17
CA PRO A 201 75.41 23.25 -1.50
C PRO A 201 75.50 24.35 -2.57
N PRO A 202 76.25 24.09 -3.66
CA PRO A 202 76.55 25.12 -4.65
C PRO A 202 75.26 25.63 -5.28
N SER A 203 75.08 26.95 -5.28
CA SER A 203 73.82 27.57 -5.72
C SER A 203 73.63 27.32 -7.22
N ALA A 204 72.48 26.73 -7.60
CA ALA A 204 72.12 26.38 -8.98
C ALA A 204 72.15 27.59 -9.94
N THR A 205 72.16 28.81 -9.41
CA THR A 205 72.14 30.09 -10.13
C THR A 205 73.48 30.52 -10.73
N THR A 206 74.57 29.79 -10.50
CA THR A 206 75.87 30.04 -11.19
C THR A 206 76.43 28.85 -11.94
N SER A 207 75.75 27.70 -11.90
CA SER A 207 75.89 26.71 -12.95
C SER A 207 74.84 27.04 -14.02
N THR A 208 75.28 27.52 -15.18
CA THR A 208 74.48 27.56 -16.42
C THR A 208 74.11 26.13 -16.87
N THR A 209 73.41 25.39 -16.02
CA THR A 209 73.07 23.96 -16.14
C THR A 209 71.67 23.65 -15.59
N ALA A 210 70.70 24.53 -15.75
CA ALA A 210 69.30 24.18 -15.58
C ALA A 210 68.53 24.71 -16.78
N GLY A 211 68.12 23.79 -17.66
CA GLY A 211 67.10 24.07 -18.65
C GLY A 211 65.80 24.44 -17.95
N ALA A 212 65.16 25.50 -18.43
CA ALA A 212 63.76 25.73 -18.17
C ALA A 212 62.98 24.71 -19.01
N ASP A 213 62.29 23.78 -18.35
CA ASP A 213 61.16 23.05 -18.91
C ASP A 213 60.20 22.66 -17.78
N ASP A 214 58.99 23.18 -17.89
CA ASP A 214 57.69 22.63 -17.54
C ASP A 214 57.52 21.76 -16.26
N GLY A 215 56.93 22.38 -15.23
CA GLY A 215 55.77 21.84 -14.50
C GLY A 215 55.86 20.52 -13.73
N THR A 216 57.00 19.85 -13.70
CA THR A 216 57.15 18.54 -13.03
C THR A 216 58.36 18.60 -12.11
N THR A 217 58.14 18.31 -10.84
CA THR A 217 59.09 18.34 -9.71
C THR A 217 60.49 17.82 -10.07
N ALA A 218 61.35 18.71 -10.56
CA ALA A 218 62.75 18.43 -10.82
C ALA A 218 63.48 18.43 -9.49
N SER A 219 63.74 17.23 -8.96
CA SER A 219 64.76 17.02 -7.93
C SER A 219 66.08 17.55 -8.49
N SER A 220 66.45 18.77 -8.08
CA SER A 220 67.76 19.34 -8.38
C SER A 220 68.79 18.40 -7.79
N THR A 221 69.50 17.65 -8.64
CA THR A 221 70.59 16.77 -8.21
C THR A 221 71.67 17.66 -7.61
N VAL A 222 71.66 17.80 -6.28
CA VAL A 222 72.61 18.61 -5.54
C VAL A 222 73.99 18.01 -5.76
N SER A 223 74.91 18.80 -6.33
CA SER A 223 76.27 18.32 -6.55
C SER A 223 76.97 18.17 -5.21
N THR A 224 77.25 16.92 -4.81
CA THR A 224 77.97 16.59 -3.57
C THR A 224 79.49 16.73 -3.69
N SER A 225 79.99 17.20 -4.83
CA SER A 225 81.43 17.29 -5.12
C SER A 225 82.03 18.66 -4.82
N HIS A 226 81.21 19.71 -4.82
CA HIS A 226 81.61 21.10 -4.60
C HIS A 226 80.68 21.75 -3.57
N PHE A 227 81.09 22.87 -3.01
CA PHE A 227 80.29 23.68 -2.07
C PHE A 227 80.55 25.17 -2.26
N ASP A 228 79.61 25.98 -1.79
CA ASP A 228 79.79 27.42 -1.64
C ASP A 228 80.03 27.74 -0.16
N ALA A 229 81.01 28.60 0.12
CA ALA A 229 81.38 28.99 1.48
C ALA A 229 81.00 30.45 1.74
N TYR A 230 80.21 30.68 2.80
CA TYR A 230 79.94 32.01 3.34
C TYR A 230 80.91 32.26 4.48
N VAL A 231 81.75 33.29 4.36
CA VAL A 231 82.80 33.62 5.32
C VAL A 231 82.61 35.05 5.78
N GLN A 232 82.33 35.21 7.08
CA GLN A 232 82.17 36.52 7.71
C GLN A 232 83.43 36.90 8.49
N PHE A 233 83.97 38.08 8.20
CA PHE A 233 85.13 38.67 8.86
C PHE A 233 84.70 39.70 9.90
N LYS A 234 85.51 39.87 10.95
CA LYS A 234 85.29 40.90 11.99
C LYS A 234 85.70 42.31 11.54
N THR A 235 86.54 42.40 10.51
CA THR A 235 87.14 43.67 10.04
C THR A 235 87.00 43.80 8.53
N TYR A 236 86.79 45.02 8.06
CA TYR A 236 86.73 45.35 6.63
C TYR A 236 88.06 45.04 5.90
N ASP A 237 89.18 45.24 6.59
CA ASP A 237 90.50 44.89 6.04
C ASP A 237 90.62 43.41 5.71
N GLY A 238 90.02 42.53 6.52
CA GLY A 238 89.99 41.10 6.23
C GLY A 238 89.19 40.75 4.98
N VAL A 239 88.04 41.40 4.78
CA VAL A 239 87.24 41.24 3.55
C VAL A 239 88.00 41.71 2.32
N ARG A 240 88.64 42.89 2.41
CA ARG A 240 89.43 43.45 1.31
C ARG A 240 90.65 42.59 0.99
N ALA A 241 91.36 42.09 2.00
CA ALA A 241 92.49 41.18 1.83
C ALA A 241 92.05 39.86 1.17
N ALA A 242 90.93 39.30 1.62
CA ALA A 242 90.37 38.08 1.05
C ALA A 242 89.93 38.29 -0.41
N LEU A 243 89.17 39.34 -0.72
CA LEU A 243 88.69 39.60 -2.08
C LEU A 243 89.81 39.96 -3.05
N SER A 244 90.78 40.78 -2.66
CA SER A 244 91.94 41.11 -3.52
C SER A 244 92.80 39.88 -3.84
N THR A 245 92.90 38.93 -2.90
CA THR A 245 93.68 37.71 -3.11
C THR A 245 92.90 36.64 -3.89
N LEU A 246 91.62 36.46 -3.56
CA LEU A 246 90.78 35.37 -4.10
C LEU A 246 90.07 35.76 -5.40
N CYS A 247 89.92 37.04 -5.68
CA CYS A 247 89.19 37.53 -6.85
C CYS A 247 89.94 38.68 -7.52
N ASP A 248 90.45 38.41 -8.71
CA ASP A 248 91.01 39.44 -9.59
C ASP A 248 90.32 39.31 -10.95
N GLY A 249 89.09 39.81 -11.01
CA GLY A 249 88.26 39.73 -12.21
C GLY A 249 88.13 38.33 -12.80
N GLY A 250 88.13 37.26 -11.98
CA GLY A 250 88.03 35.86 -12.41
C GLY A 250 89.34 35.18 -12.86
N SER A 251 90.48 35.84 -12.71
CA SER A 251 91.81 35.34 -13.11
C SER A 251 92.56 34.60 -12.00
N ARG A 252 91.93 34.35 -10.84
CA ARG A 252 92.53 33.59 -9.74
C ARG A 252 92.05 32.15 -9.79
N VAL A 253 92.99 31.22 -9.66
CA VAL A 253 92.67 29.79 -9.59
C VAL A 253 93.33 29.15 -8.38
N LEU A 254 92.65 28.16 -7.81
CA LEU A 254 93.13 27.33 -6.73
C LEU A 254 93.67 26.02 -7.31
N CYS A 255 94.96 25.77 -7.11
CA CYS A 255 95.66 24.57 -7.54
C CYS A 255 96.16 23.78 -6.34
N HIS A 256 96.42 22.48 -6.53
CA HIS A 256 97.11 21.64 -5.55
C HIS A 256 98.54 21.36 -6.03
N THR A 257 99.55 21.50 -5.17
CA THR A 257 100.98 21.34 -5.51
C THR A 257 101.31 19.95 -6.04
N SER A 258 100.69 18.90 -5.50
CA SER A 258 100.89 17.52 -5.99
C SER A 258 100.12 17.19 -7.26
N HIS A 259 99.09 17.96 -7.61
CA HIS A 259 98.18 17.70 -8.72
C HIS A 259 97.90 18.99 -9.50
N VAL A 260 98.94 19.53 -10.13
CA VAL A 260 98.88 20.77 -10.93
C VAL A 260 97.82 20.72 -12.04
N LYS A 261 97.43 19.53 -12.50
CA LYS A 261 96.39 19.32 -13.53
C LYS A 261 94.95 19.53 -13.02
N THR A 262 94.73 19.54 -11.71
CA THR A 262 93.43 19.84 -11.08
C THR A 262 93.49 21.22 -10.48
N PHE A 263 92.71 22.14 -11.01
CA PHE A 263 92.49 23.45 -10.39
C PHE A 263 91.02 23.86 -10.48
N VAL A 264 90.68 24.83 -9.64
CA VAL A 264 89.34 25.37 -9.50
C VAL A 264 89.40 26.87 -9.67
N PRO A 265 88.61 27.47 -10.58
CA PRO A 265 88.53 28.92 -10.66
C PRO A 265 87.93 29.48 -9.36
N LEU A 266 88.61 30.44 -8.75
CA LEU A 266 88.13 31.08 -7.54
C LEU A 266 87.19 32.21 -7.92
N VAL A 267 85.97 32.15 -7.40
CA VAL A 267 84.94 33.18 -7.58
C VAL A 267 84.49 33.63 -6.21
N ALA A 268 85.04 34.75 -5.75
CA ALA A 268 84.68 35.38 -4.48
C ALA A 268 83.99 36.73 -4.73
N HIS A 269 82.91 37.00 -4.01
CA HIS A 269 82.17 38.27 -4.07
C HIS A 269 81.58 38.60 -2.70
N VAL A 270 81.21 39.85 -2.48
CA VAL A 270 80.51 40.26 -1.25
C VAL A 270 79.11 39.61 -1.24
N ASP A 271 78.71 39.11 -0.07
CA ASP A 271 77.37 38.58 0.10
C ASP A 271 76.31 39.70 0.03
N THR A 272 75.37 39.56 -0.91
CA THR A 272 74.22 40.47 -1.05
C THR A 272 72.94 39.87 -0.50
N THR A 273 72.96 38.60 -0.07
CA THR A 273 71.78 37.84 0.35
C THR A 273 71.53 37.85 1.85
N GLU A 274 72.42 38.48 2.62
CA GLU A 274 72.37 38.53 4.09
C GLU A 274 72.30 37.15 4.75
N TYR A 275 72.92 36.14 4.12
CA TYR A 275 72.72 34.75 4.49
C TYR A 275 73.15 34.49 5.95
N LEU A 276 74.23 35.12 6.41
CA LEU A 276 74.72 35.03 7.79
C LEU A 276 74.13 36.10 8.75
N SER A 277 73.07 36.81 8.36
CA SER A 277 72.40 37.75 9.26
C SER A 277 71.59 37.04 10.37
N ASP A 278 71.50 37.66 11.54
CA ASP A 278 70.75 37.12 12.69
C ASP A 278 69.28 36.82 12.34
N ALA A 279 68.66 37.64 11.48
CA ALA A 279 67.27 37.45 11.06
C ALA A 279 67.11 36.17 10.25
N HIS A 280 67.95 35.96 9.23
CA HIS A 280 67.91 34.76 8.40
C HIS A 280 68.32 33.51 9.18
N ILE A 281 69.26 33.62 10.13
CA ILE A 281 69.61 32.52 11.04
C ILE A 281 68.40 32.10 11.89
N ARG A 282 67.65 33.06 12.46
CA ARG A 282 66.42 32.78 13.24
C ARG A 282 65.32 32.19 12.36
N GLN A 283 65.10 32.74 11.17
CA GLN A 283 64.10 32.22 10.23
C GLN A 283 64.39 30.77 9.83
N ARG A 284 65.66 30.43 9.56
CA ARG A 284 66.07 29.05 9.27
C ARG A 284 65.90 28.13 10.48
N ARG A 285 66.15 28.61 11.71
CA ARG A 285 65.87 27.83 12.94
C ARG A 285 64.38 27.51 13.07
N PHE A 286 63.51 28.50 12.94
CA PHE A 286 62.06 28.32 13.04
C PHE A 286 61.53 27.36 11.96
N ALA A 287 61.97 27.53 10.71
CA ALA A 287 61.58 26.64 9.61
C ALA A 287 62.01 25.17 9.85
N ARG A 288 63.15 24.94 10.50
CA ARG A 288 63.58 23.58 10.90
C ARG A 288 62.69 23.00 11.99
N GLU A 289 62.39 23.76 13.04
CA GLU A 289 61.51 23.32 14.13
C GLU A 289 60.11 22.97 13.61
N GLN A 290 59.57 23.76 12.67
CA GLN A 290 58.28 23.49 12.04
C GLN A 290 58.28 22.18 11.23
N ARG A 291 59.31 21.92 10.41
CA ARG A 291 59.40 20.67 9.63
C ARG A 291 59.46 19.44 10.54
N LEU A 292 60.20 19.54 11.64
CA LEU A 292 60.33 18.45 12.61
C LEU A 292 58.96 18.13 13.24
N HIS A 293 58.21 19.15 13.64
CA HIS A 293 56.86 18.98 14.16
C HIS A 293 55.90 18.36 13.14
N ASP A 294 55.92 18.82 11.89
CA ASP A 294 55.06 18.29 10.82
C ASP A 294 55.38 16.82 10.48
N GLN A 295 56.66 16.44 10.50
CA GLN A 295 57.07 15.05 10.31
C GLN A 295 56.59 14.14 11.45
N GLN A 296 56.72 14.60 12.71
CA GLN A 296 56.21 13.85 13.86
C GLN A 296 54.68 13.68 13.81
N ALA A 297 53.95 14.72 13.39
CA ALA A 297 52.50 14.64 13.21
C ALA A 297 52.09 13.64 12.12
N LYS A 298 52.81 13.64 10.97
CA LYS A 298 52.57 12.67 9.89
C LYS A 298 52.87 11.23 10.30
N ALA A 299 53.97 11.00 11.03
CA ALA A 299 54.31 9.68 11.55
C ALA A 299 53.26 9.15 12.54
N ALA A 300 52.79 10.00 13.47
CA ALA A 300 51.73 9.64 14.41
C ALA A 300 50.40 9.32 13.71
N ALA A 301 50.05 10.08 12.67
CA ALA A 301 48.84 9.84 11.87
C ALA A 301 48.92 8.52 11.09
N ALA A 302 50.08 8.17 10.53
CA ALA A 302 50.28 6.90 9.83
C ALA A 302 50.13 5.69 10.76
N ILE A 303 50.69 5.75 11.98
CA ILE A 303 50.57 4.69 12.99
C ILE A 303 49.10 4.55 13.45
N ALA A 304 48.38 5.66 13.63
CA ALA A 304 46.96 5.62 13.98
C ALA A 304 46.10 5.00 12.86
N ALA A 305 46.37 5.36 11.60
CA ALA A 305 45.68 4.80 10.43
C ALA A 305 45.91 3.28 10.29
N GLU A 306 47.14 2.80 10.53
CA GLU A 306 47.44 1.36 10.47
C GLU A 306 46.72 0.58 11.57
N ARG A 307 46.65 1.12 12.80
CA ARG A 307 45.87 0.52 13.89
C ARG A 307 44.38 0.47 13.58
N GLN A 308 43.84 1.53 12.97
CA GLN A 308 42.43 1.57 12.58
C GLN A 308 42.12 0.58 11.44
N ALA A 309 43.04 0.43 10.47
CA ALA A 309 42.91 -0.56 9.41
C ALA A 309 42.88 -2.00 9.96
N LYS A 310 43.82 -2.34 10.86
CA LYS A 310 43.87 -3.65 11.54
C LYS A 310 42.58 -3.92 12.34
N ALA A 311 42.10 -2.95 13.12
CA ALA A 311 40.85 -3.08 13.87
C ALA A 311 39.63 -3.28 12.96
N SER A 312 39.56 -2.58 11.81
CA SER A 312 38.46 -2.73 10.86
C SER A 312 38.45 -4.11 10.18
N MET A 313 39.63 -4.69 9.94
CA MET A 313 39.77 -6.02 9.35
C MET A 313 39.39 -7.13 10.35
N GLU A 314 39.77 -6.99 11.63
CA GLU A 314 39.32 -7.89 12.71
C GLU A 314 37.79 -7.86 12.88
N GLN A 315 37.19 -6.66 12.87
CA GLN A 315 35.73 -6.50 12.93
C GLN A 315 35.03 -7.14 11.71
N ALA A 316 35.55 -6.93 10.50
CA ALA A 316 35.00 -7.55 9.29
C ALA A 316 35.08 -9.08 9.35
N THR A 317 36.19 -9.62 9.87
CA THR A 317 36.41 -11.07 10.01
C THR A 317 35.43 -11.70 11.01
N ALA A 318 35.14 -11.01 12.13
CA ALA A 318 34.18 -11.48 13.13
C ALA A 318 32.74 -11.58 12.58
N LEU A 319 32.37 -10.71 11.63
CA LEU A 319 31.02 -10.67 11.03
C LEU A 319 30.81 -11.69 9.90
N VAL A 320 31.87 -12.33 9.39
CA VAL A 320 31.74 -13.33 8.32
C VAL A 320 30.87 -14.50 8.77
N GLY A 321 31.06 -15.00 10.00
CA GLY A 321 30.28 -16.12 10.53
C GLY A 321 28.78 -15.82 10.57
N SER A 322 28.39 -14.70 11.19
CA SER A 322 26.98 -14.33 11.33
C SER A 322 26.28 -14.09 10.00
N LEU A 323 26.97 -13.48 9.02
CA LEU A 323 26.40 -13.24 7.69
C LEU A 323 26.26 -14.53 6.89
N GLY A 324 27.13 -15.53 7.14
CA GLY A 324 26.97 -16.87 6.60
C GLY A 324 25.71 -17.55 7.10
N ASP A 325 25.45 -17.50 8.42
CA ASP A 325 24.26 -18.08 9.02
C ASP A 325 22.96 -17.43 8.48
N GLU A 326 22.96 -16.11 8.28
CA GLU A 326 21.83 -15.39 7.68
C GLU A 326 21.58 -15.79 6.22
N LEU A 327 22.65 -15.99 5.44
CA LEU A 327 22.56 -16.45 4.06
C LEU A 327 22.02 -17.89 3.98
N ASP A 328 22.50 -18.78 4.84
CA ASP A 328 22.04 -20.17 4.89
C ASP A 328 20.56 -20.26 5.29
N LYS A 329 20.13 -19.43 6.24
CA LYS A 329 18.72 -19.30 6.61
C LYS A 329 17.87 -18.81 5.44
N ALA A 330 18.29 -17.74 4.76
CA ALA A 330 17.58 -17.22 3.59
C ALA A 330 17.49 -18.26 2.46
N ALA A 331 18.54 -19.09 2.28
CA ALA A 331 18.54 -20.17 1.31
C ALA A 331 17.52 -21.27 1.67
N ALA A 332 17.44 -21.64 2.95
CA ALA A 332 16.45 -22.60 3.43
C ALA A 332 15.01 -22.10 3.23
N ASP A 333 14.75 -20.82 3.54
CA ASP A 333 13.44 -20.20 3.35
C ASP A 333 13.04 -20.18 1.85
N ALA A 334 13.98 -19.87 0.96
CA ALA A 334 13.74 -19.87 -0.49
C ALA A 334 13.41 -21.28 -1.03
N ILE A 335 14.02 -22.32 -0.47
CA ILE A 335 13.73 -23.72 -0.83
C ILE A 335 12.32 -24.10 -0.39
N GLN A 336 11.90 -23.73 0.83
CA GLN A 336 10.54 -23.99 1.32
C GLN A 336 9.46 -23.28 0.48
N LEU A 337 9.80 -22.09 -0.03
CA LEU A 337 8.94 -21.32 -0.92
C LEU A 337 9.00 -21.80 -2.37
N SER A 338 9.85 -22.78 -2.69
CA SER A 338 10.09 -23.27 -4.06
C SER A 338 10.43 -22.14 -5.05
N SER A 339 11.07 -21.06 -4.56
CA SER A 339 11.39 -19.86 -5.33
C SER A 339 12.87 -19.86 -5.71
N SER A 340 13.18 -19.84 -7.01
CA SER A 340 14.53 -19.60 -7.49
C SER A 340 14.82 -18.09 -7.53
N LEU A 341 15.29 -17.53 -6.41
CA LEU A 341 15.64 -16.10 -6.33
C LEU A 341 17.04 -15.85 -6.91
N ALA A 342 17.13 -15.03 -7.97
CA ALA A 342 18.40 -14.62 -8.56
C ALA A 342 19.24 -13.80 -7.57
N GLU A 343 18.56 -13.06 -6.71
CA GLU A 343 19.12 -12.23 -5.65
C GLU A 343 19.86 -13.07 -4.61
N LEU A 344 19.41 -14.30 -4.35
CA LEU A 344 20.07 -15.22 -3.41
C LEU A 344 21.43 -15.69 -3.94
N LYS A 345 21.52 -15.90 -5.26
CA LYS A 345 22.78 -16.22 -5.93
C LYS A 345 23.75 -15.04 -5.91
N ALA A 346 23.24 -13.82 -6.05
CA ALA A 346 24.04 -12.59 -5.94
C ALA A 346 24.55 -12.38 -4.49
N ALA A 347 23.72 -12.61 -3.48
CA ALA A 347 24.12 -12.57 -2.07
C ALA A 347 25.19 -13.62 -1.74
N ALA A 348 25.05 -14.85 -2.27
CA ALA A 348 26.06 -15.90 -2.12
C ALA A 348 27.41 -15.54 -2.79
N ALA A 349 27.38 -14.90 -3.96
CA ALA A 349 28.58 -14.42 -4.63
C ALA A 349 29.27 -13.29 -3.83
N ALA A 350 28.49 -12.33 -3.32
CA ALA A 350 29.00 -11.26 -2.46
C ALA A 350 29.62 -11.80 -1.16
N TYR A 351 28.97 -12.80 -0.55
CA TYR A 351 29.49 -13.49 0.63
C TYR A 351 30.80 -14.26 0.33
N GLY A 352 30.88 -14.92 -0.82
CA GLY A 352 32.11 -15.56 -1.29
C GLY A 352 33.28 -14.56 -1.42
N ALA A 353 33.01 -13.36 -1.93
CA ALA A 353 33.99 -12.28 -2.01
C ALA A 353 34.40 -11.74 -0.63
N LEU A 354 33.47 -11.61 0.32
CA LEU A 354 33.77 -11.21 1.70
C LEU A 354 34.63 -12.26 2.42
N LYS A 355 34.36 -13.55 2.21
CA LYS A 355 35.13 -14.65 2.82
C LYS A 355 36.57 -14.71 2.29
N ALA A 356 36.78 -14.36 1.02
CA ALA A 356 38.10 -14.31 0.42
C ALA A 356 38.93 -13.10 0.91
N GLU A 357 38.28 -11.95 1.14
CA GLU A 357 38.94 -10.73 1.57
C GLU A 357 38.02 -9.96 2.55
N PRO A 358 38.23 -10.10 3.87
CA PRO A 358 37.34 -9.51 4.87
C PRO A 358 37.60 -8.01 5.02
N THR A 359 36.68 -7.21 4.47
CA THR A 359 36.68 -5.75 4.59
C THR A 359 35.29 -5.23 4.98
N MET A 360 35.23 -4.11 5.70
CA MET A 360 33.95 -3.52 6.14
C MET A 360 33.06 -3.06 4.97
N GLU A 361 33.65 -2.67 3.84
CA GLU A 361 32.88 -2.36 2.63
C GLU A 361 32.17 -3.59 2.09
N ARG A 362 32.84 -4.75 2.06
CA ARG A 362 32.23 -6.01 1.62
C ARG A 362 31.18 -6.52 2.61
N VAL A 363 31.37 -6.30 3.91
CA VAL A 363 30.33 -6.56 4.93
C VAL A 363 29.06 -5.77 4.62
N ALA A 364 29.20 -4.48 4.28
CA ALA A 364 28.06 -3.63 3.92
C ALA A 364 27.35 -4.13 2.64
N ILE A 365 28.11 -4.54 1.62
CA ILE A 365 27.55 -5.10 0.37
C ILE A 365 26.77 -6.40 0.64
N VAL A 366 27.31 -7.30 1.46
CA VAL A 366 26.63 -8.56 1.82
C VAL A 366 25.34 -8.28 2.59
N ARG A 367 25.35 -7.36 3.56
CA ARG A 367 24.14 -6.97 4.29
C ARG A 367 23.06 -6.40 3.38
N GLN A 368 23.44 -5.50 2.48
CA GLN A 368 22.51 -4.93 1.51
C GLN A 368 21.93 -6.01 0.60
N ALA A 369 22.73 -6.98 0.16
CA ALA A 369 22.26 -8.09 -0.65
C ALA A 369 21.28 -9.01 0.12
N LEU A 370 21.58 -9.31 1.40
CA LEU A 370 20.69 -10.09 2.27
C LEU A 370 19.37 -9.37 2.56
N ASP A 371 19.38 -8.05 2.76
CA ASP A 371 18.14 -7.26 2.92
C ASP A 371 17.25 -7.37 1.67
N VAL A 372 17.83 -7.24 0.47
CA VAL A 372 17.09 -7.41 -0.79
C VAL A 372 16.50 -8.81 -0.87
N VAL A 373 17.29 -9.85 -0.56
CA VAL A 373 16.80 -11.24 -0.51
C VAL A 373 15.63 -11.38 0.47
N GLY A 374 15.73 -10.78 1.66
CA GLY A 374 14.66 -10.77 2.66
C GLY A 374 13.37 -10.12 2.16
N THR A 375 13.47 -8.99 1.44
CA THR A 375 12.28 -8.35 0.85
C THR A 375 11.64 -9.19 -0.26
N CYS A 376 12.44 -9.86 -1.08
CA CYS A 376 11.94 -10.74 -2.12
C CYS A 376 11.30 -12.01 -1.55
N LEU A 377 11.88 -12.60 -0.50
CA LEU A 377 11.28 -13.72 0.25
C LEU A 377 9.94 -13.33 0.87
N ALA A 378 9.86 -12.17 1.53
CA ALA A 378 8.61 -11.67 2.12
C ALA A 378 7.53 -11.39 1.06
N LYS A 379 7.92 -11.04 -0.17
CA LYS A 379 7.00 -10.95 -1.30
C LYS A 379 6.54 -12.34 -1.74
N ALA A 380 7.46 -13.29 -1.93
CA ALA A 380 7.13 -14.66 -2.33
C ALA A 380 6.18 -15.38 -1.35
N VAL A 381 6.34 -15.15 -0.03
CA VAL A 381 5.41 -15.63 0.99
C VAL A 381 4.00 -15.10 0.75
N ARG A 382 3.86 -13.78 0.56
CA ARG A 382 2.56 -13.15 0.29
C ARG A 382 1.94 -13.65 -1.01
N ASP A 383 2.74 -13.79 -2.06
CA ASP A 383 2.26 -14.29 -3.36
C ASP A 383 1.75 -15.75 -3.24
N LYS A 384 2.41 -16.59 -2.44
CA LYS A 384 1.97 -17.96 -2.15
C LYS A 384 0.67 -17.98 -1.33
N GLU A 385 0.60 -17.20 -0.25
CA GLU A 385 -0.61 -17.07 0.58
C GLU A 385 -1.81 -16.56 -0.24
N GLU A 386 -1.58 -15.59 -1.12
CA GLU A 386 -2.61 -15.06 -2.01
C GLU A 386 -3.05 -16.10 -3.05
N HIS A 387 -2.12 -16.88 -3.59
CA HIS A 387 -2.45 -17.99 -4.50
C HIS A 387 -3.29 -19.08 -3.80
N GLU A 388 -2.91 -19.49 -2.60
CA GLU A 388 -3.69 -20.44 -1.79
C GLU A 388 -5.08 -19.89 -1.44
N ALA A 389 -5.16 -18.61 -1.05
CA ALA A 389 -6.43 -17.94 -0.80
C ALA A 389 -7.29 -17.84 -2.08
N ALA A 390 -6.69 -17.61 -3.25
CA ALA A 390 -7.39 -17.61 -4.53
C ALA A 390 -7.97 -19.00 -4.87
N ILE A 391 -7.20 -20.07 -4.62
CA ILE A 391 -7.70 -21.45 -4.78
C ILE A 391 -8.89 -21.71 -3.85
N GLN A 392 -8.80 -21.31 -2.58
CA GLN A 392 -9.90 -21.46 -1.62
C GLN A 392 -11.14 -20.67 -2.03
N ARG A 393 -10.97 -19.41 -2.48
CA ARG A 393 -12.08 -18.59 -3.00
C ARG A 393 -12.72 -19.24 -4.23
N ALA A 394 -11.93 -19.74 -5.18
CA ALA A 394 -12.44 -20.42 -6.37
C ALA A 394 -13.23 -21.70 -6.02
N ALA A 395 -12.73 -22.49 -5.07
CA ALA A 395 -13.42 -23.68 -4.57
C ALA A 395 -14.74 -23.35 -3.87
N TRP A 396 -14.75 -22.31 -3.03
CA TRP A 396 -15.95 -21.82 -2.36
C TRP A 396 -16.99 -21.30 -3.36
N THR A 397 -16.58 -20.48 -4.33
CA THR A 397 -17.46 -19.99 -5.41
C THR A 397 -18.09 -21.15 -6.19
N LYS A 398 -17.31 -22.18 -6.53
CA LYS A 398 -17.83 -23.39 -7.19
C LYS A 398 -18.88 -24.12 -6.35
N GLN A 399 -18.69 -24.19 -5.03
CA GLN A 399 -19.64 -24.83 -4.12
C GLN A 399 -20.94 -24.02 -3.96
N VAL A 400 -20.83 -22.70 -3.79
CA VAL A 400 -21.98 -21.79 -3.70
C VAL A 400 -22.80 -21.82 -4.99
N ASN A 401 -22.14 -21.78 -6.15
CA ASN A 401 -22.83 -21.81 -7.44
C ASN A 401 -23.54 -23.15 -7.68
N LYS A 402 -22.94 -24.27 -7.26
CA LYS A 402 -23.60 -25.58 -7.30
C LYS A 402 -24.84 -25.64 -6.39
N ALA A 403 -24.77 -25.07 -5.19
CA ALA A 403 -25.91 -25.02 -4.28
C ALA A 403 -27.04 -24.12 -4.81
N ALA A 404 -26.68 -22.99 -5.43
CA ALA A 404 -27.64 -22.07 -6.03
C ALA A 404 -28.35 -22.69 -7.24
N ALA A 405 -27.64 -23.44 -8.10
CA ALA A 405 -28.26 -24.20 -9.19
C ALA A 405 -29.27 -25.25 -8.67
N ALA A 406 -28.89 -26.04 -7.66
CA ALA A 406 -29.79 -27.04 -7.07
C ALA A 406 -31.05 -26.42 -6.43
N ALA A 407 -30.94 -25.23 -5.83
CA ALA A 407 -32.09 -24.51 -5.29
C ALA A 407 -33.06 -24.03 -6.38
N ARG A 408 -32.54 -23.62 -7.55
CA ARG A 408 -33.34 -23.22 -8.71
C ARG A 408 -34.06 -24.40 -9.35
N ASP A 409 -33.39 -25.54 -9.50
CA ASP A 409 -34.02 -26.78 -9.98
C ASP A 409 -35.22 -27.18 -9.11
N LEU A 410 -35.07 -27.04 -7.78
CA LEU A 410 -36.16 -27.30 -6.83
C LEU A 410 -37.32 -26.29 -7.00
N LYS A 411 -37.03 -25.01 -7.29
CA LYS A 411 -38.05 -23.97 -7.55
C LYS A 411 -38.81 -24.29 -8.85
N LEU A 412 -38.13 -24.65 -9.93
CA LEU A 412 -38.75 -25.05 -11.19
C LEU A 412 -39.64 -26.29 -11.05
N ALA A 413 -39.19 -27.31 -10.33
CA ALA A 413 -40.00 -28.50 -10.06
C ALA A 413 -41.30 -28.17 -9.28
N ARG A 414 -41.24 -27.20 -8.35
CA ARG A 414 -42.42 -26.72 -7.63
C ARG A 414 -43.37 -25.94 -8.54
N LEU A 415 -42.85 -25.11 -9.44
CA LEU A 415 -43.67 -24.37 -10.42
C LEU A 415 -44.38 -25.30 -11.39
N GLN A 416 -43.67 -26.31 -11.92
CA GLN A 416 -44.28 -27.34 -12.76
C GLN A 416 -45.40 -28.09 -12.03
N LYS A 417 -45.20 -28.40 -10.75
CA LYS A 417 -46.23 -29.00 -9.90
C LYS A 417 -47.42 -28.04 -9.67
N LYS A 418 -47.17 -26.75 -9.49
CA LYS A 418 -48.22 -25.73 -9.28
C LYS A 418 -49.08 -25.57 -10.54
N LEU A 419 -48.45 -25.42 -11.71
CA LEU A 419 -49.15 -25.27 -12.98
C LEU A 419 -49.97 -26.52 -13.33
N SER A 420 -49.39 -27.71 -13.14
CA SER A 420 -50.12 -28.97 -13.34
C SER A 420 -51.29 -29.11 -12.36
N ALA A 421 -51.12 -28.78 -11.08
CA ALA A 421 -52.22 -28.80 -10.11
C ALA A 421 -53.35 -27.86 -10.54
N ALA A 422 -53.03 -26.63 -10.97
CA ALA A 422 -54.03 -25.68 -11.48
C ALA A 422 -54.77 -26.21 -12.72
N LYS A 423 -54.06 -26.80 -13.69
CA LYS A 423 -54.68 -27.46 -14.86
C LYS A 423 -55.68 -28.54 -14.46
N HIS A 424 -55.41 -29.29 -13.39
CA HIS A 424 -56.34 -30.32 -12.89
C HIS A 424 -57.51 -29.72 -12.11
N SER A 425 -57.25 -28.78 -11.20
CA SER A 425 -58.28 -28.14 -10.38
C SER A 425 -59.31 -27.36 -11.21
N PHE A 426 -58.87 -26.76 -12.32
CA PHE A 426 -59.70 -25.94 -13.19
C PHE A 426 -59.99 -26.60 -14.56
N ALA A 427 -59.95 -27.93 -14.64
CA ALA A 427 -60.02 -28.67 -15.91
C ALA A 427 -61.22 -28.30 -16.81
N SER A 428 -62.34 -27.88 -16.23
CA SER A 428 -63.53 -27.45 -16.99
C SER A 428 -63.38 -26.09 -17.70
N ILE A 429 -62.42 -25.26 -17.29
CA ILE A 429 -62.25 -23.88 -17.78
C ILE A 429 -60.84 -23.57 -18.29
N VAL A 430 -59.92 -24.53 -18.25
CA VAL A 430 -58.55 -24.37 -18.79
C VAL A 430 -58.51 -24.03 -20.28
N GLY A 431 -59.54 -24.42 -21.05
CA GLY A 431 -59.70 -24.07 -22.46
C GLY A 431 -60.36 -22.70 -22.71
N HIS A 432 -60.59 -21.90 -21.67
CA HIS A 432 -61.28 -20.63 -21.79
C HIS A 432 -60.43 -19.57 -22.51
N VAL A 433 -61.05 -18.74 -23.36
CA VAL A 433 -60.35 -17.75 -24.21
C VAL A 433 -59.47 -16.79 -23.41
N ALA A 434 -59.86 -16.47 -22.17
CA ALA A 434 -59.13 -15.58 -21.28
C ALA A 434 -57.82 -16.16 -20.72
N VAL A 435 -57.59 -17.48 -20.84
CA VAL A 435 -56.49 -18.20 -20.19
C VAL A 435 -55.60 -18.93 -21.20
N VAL A 436 -56.10 -19.29 -22.38
CA VAL A 436 -55.36 -20.12 -23.35
C VAL A 436 -54.02 -19.50 -23.76
N ALA A 437 -53.97 -18.18 -23.99
CA ALA A 437 -52.73 -17.48 -24.34
C ALA A 437 -51.75 -17.44 -23.15
N ASP A 438 -52.23 -17.10 -21.96
CA ASP A 438 -51.43 -17.06 -20.74
C ASP A 438 -50.89 -18.45 -20.38
N MET A 439 -51.70 -19.50 -20.59
CA MET A 439 -51.33 -20.90 -20.37
C MET A 439 -50.20 -21.34 -21.30
N ALA A 440 -50.28 -20.97 -22.59
CA ALA A 440 -49.23 -21.24 -23.55
C ALA A 440 -47.94 -20.49 -23.19
N ALA A 441 -48.04 -19.22 -22.81
CA ALA A 441 -46.90 -18.42 -22.35
C ALA A 441 -46.26 -19.00 -21.08
N ALA A 442 -47.05 -19.48 -20.12
CA ALA A 442 -46.53 -20.12 -18.91
C ALA A 442 -45.87 -21.48 -19.19
N ASP A 443 -46.42 -22.29 -20.09
CA ASP A 443 -45.78 -23.53 -20.53
C ASP A 443 -44.46 -23.26 -21.27
N GLU A 444 -44.42 -22.22 -22.12
CA GLU A 444 -43.21 -21.78 -22.83
C GLU A 444 -42.15 -21.23 -21.87
N ALA A 445 -42.50 -20.31 -20.98
CA ALA A 445 -41.59 -19.75 -19.97
C ALA A 445 -41.02 -20.85 -19.06
N LEU A 446 -41.83 -21.81 -18.65
CA LEU A 446 -41.38 -22.96 -17.87
C LEU A 446 -40.43 -23.87 -18.68
N ALA A 447 -40.73 -24.09 -19.96
CA ALA A 447 -39.86 -24.88 -20.85
C ALA A 447 -38.50 -24.19 -21.07
N VAL A 448 -38.50 -22.87 -21.28
CA VAL A 448 -37.28 -22.06 -21.40
C VAL A 448 -36.47 -22.12 -20.10
N ALA A 449 -37.09 -21.93 -18.94
CA ALA A 449 -36.38 -21.97 -17.66
C ALA A 449 -35.82 -23.37 -17.34
N VAL A 450 -36.56 -24.45 -17.66
CA VAL A 450 -36.07 -25.83 -17.54
C VAL A 450 -34.94 -26.12 -18.53
N GLN A 451 -35.03 -25.60 -19.75
CA GLN A 451 -33.96 -25.71 -20.74
C GLN A 451 -32.71 -24.96 -20.26
N SER A 452 -32.84 -23.72 -19.78
CA SER A 452 -31.72 -22.96 -19.22
C SER A 452 -31.08 -23.66 -18.02
N ALA A 453 -31.86 -24.35 -17.19
CA ALA A 453 -31.36 -25.14 -16.06
C ALA A 453 -30.65 -26.45 -16.48
N THR A 454 -31.12 -27.11 -17.54
CA THR A 454 -30.60 -28.41 -18.00
C THR A 454 -29.50 -28.29 -19.05
N THR A 455 -29.45 -27.18 -19.77
CA THR A 455 -28.38 -26.89 -20.72
C THR A 455 -27.14 -26.54 -19.92
N SER A 456 -26.34 -27.55 -19.61
CA SER A 456 -24.94 -27.29 -19.26
C SER A 456 -24.34 -26.50 -20.43
N HIS A 457 -23.74 -25.33 -20.17
CA HIS A 457 -22.89 -24.65 -21.15
C HIS A 457 -21.68 -25.56 -21.43
N GLY A 458 -21.91 -26.52 -22.32
CA GLY A 458 -21.13 -27.72 -22.51
C GLY A 458 -21.55 -28.45 -23.78
N SER A 459 -21.94 -27.73 -24.83
CA SER A 459 -21.95 -28.29 -26.19
C SER A 459 -21.94 -27.19 -27.26
N ALA A 460 -20.72 -26.89 -27.70
CA ALA A 460 -20.28 -26.58 -29.06
C ALA A 460 -21.13 -25.68 -29.99
N THR A 461 -20.59 -24.49 -30.30
CA THR A 461 -20.18 -24.12 -31.67
C THR A 461 -19.31 -22.86 -31.66
N SER A 462 -18.08 -22.95 -31.15
CA SER A 462 -16.92 -22.23 -31.72
C SER A 462 -15.68 -22.51 -30.88
N SER A 463 -14.66 -22.99 -31.55
CA SER A 463 -13.29 -23.11 -31.07
C SER A 463 -12.78 -21.80 -30.44
N SER A 464 -12.67 -21.74 -29.12
CA SER A 464 -11.46 -21.33 -28.42
C SER A 464 -11.70 -21.35 -26.91
N SER A 465 -10.69 -21.82 -26.21
CA SER A 465 -10.52 -21.87 -24.76
C SER A 465 -10.95 -20.59 -24.04
N SER A 466 -12.08 -20.57 -23.33
CA SER A 466 -12.29 -19.64 -22.18
C SER A 466 -13.52 -19.89 -21.31
N VAL A 467 -14.19 -21.05 -21.31
CA VAL A 467 -15.38 -21.29 -20.44
C VAL A 467 -15.03 -21.53 -18.96
N ASN A 468 -13.99 -20.88 -18.44
CA ASN A 468 -13.51 -21.05 -17.06
C ASN A 468 -13.43 -19.72 -16.28
N ASN A 469 -13.97 -18.62 -16.81
CA ASN A 469 -13.95 -17.35 -16.10
C ASN A 469 -15.15 -17.27 -15.14
N ALA A 470 -14.91 -16.78 -13.91
CA ALA A 470 -15.95 -16.59 -12.90
C ALA A 470 -17.09 -15.67 -13.39
N GLU A 471 -16.79 -14.79 -14.35
CA GLU A 471 -17.73 -13.89 -15.01
C GLU A 471 -18.74 -14.63 -15.91
N ASP A 472 -18.31 -15.68 -16.61
CA ASP A 472 -19.22 -16.48 -17.47
C ASP A 472 -20.22 -17.27 -16.63
N VAL A 473 -19.79 -17.78 -15.48
CA VAL A 473 -20.65 -18.47 -14.52
C VAL A 473 -21.66 -17.51 -13.91
N GLN A 474 -21.24 -16.30 -13.54
CA GLN A 474 -22.14 -15.29 -12.98
C GLN A 474 -23.18 -14.82 -14.00
N THR A 475 -22.77 -14.64 -15.26
CA THR A 475 -23.68 -14.27 -16.36
C THR A 475 -24.72 -15.36 -16.60
N TYR A 476 -24.31 -16.63 -16.62
CA TYR A 476 -25.23 -17.77 -16.71
C TYR A 476 -26.22 -17.82 -15.54
N LEU A 477 -25.75 -17.64 -14.29
CA LEU A 477 -26.63 -17.66 -13.11
C LEU A 477 -27.64 -16.51 -13.12
N THR A 478 -27.24 -15.33 -13.58
CA THR A 478 -28.12 -14.15 -13.68
C THR A 478 -29.23 -14.41 -14.70
N LYS A 479 -28.87 -14.91 -15.88
CA LYS A 479 -29.85 -15.29 -16.91
C LYS A 479 -30.81 -16.38 -16.41
N LEU A 480 -30.28 -17.38 -15.70
CA LEU A 480 -31.12 -18.43 -15.13
C LEU A 480 -32.10 -17.89 -14.07
N ASP A 481 -31.71 -16.88 -13.28
CA ASP A 481 -32.62 -16.21 -12.35
C ASP A 481 -33.74 -15.46 -13.09
N GLU A 482 -33.39 -14.73 -14.14
CA GLU A 482 -34.36 -14.02 -15.00
C GLU A 482 -35.38 -15.00 -15.61
N ASP A 483 -34.91 -16.10 -16.21
CA ASP A 483 -35.77 -17.11 -16.82
C ASP A 483 -36.69 -17.79 -15.77
N VAL A 484 -36.15 -18.08 -14.57
CA VAL A 484 -36.93 -18.67 -13.47
C VAL A 484 -38.00 -17.71 -12.94
N ASP A 485 -37.69 -16.42 -12.81
CA ASP A 485 -38.64 -15.42 -12.32
C ASP A 485 -39.73 -15.11 -13.36
N GLU A 486 -39.39 -15.10 -14.66
CA GLU A 486 -40.39 -15.03 -15.74
C GLU A 486 -41.35 -16.24 -15.69
N ALA A 487 -40.84 -17.44 -15.45
CA ALA A 487 -41.67 -18.63 -15.25
C ALA A 487 -42.55 -18.54 -14.00
N VAL A 488 -42.07 -17.97 -12.89
CA VAL A 488 -42.90 -17.72 -11.69
C VAL A 488 -44.05 -16.79 -12.04
N HIS A 489 -43.76 -15.64 -12.64
CA HIS A 489 -44.75 -14.63 -12.96
C HIS A 489 -45.81 -15.17 -13.93
N SER A 490 -45.39 -15.92 -14.95
CA SER A 490 -46.29 -16.51 -15.94
C SER A 490 -47.20 -17.56 -15.32
N VAL A 491 -46.67 -18.45 -14.47
CA VAL A 491 -47.48 -19.46 -13.77
C VAL A 491 -48.45 -18.82 -12.78
N ASP A 492 -48.02 -17.81 -12.03
CA ASP A 492 -48.89 -17.12 -11.05
C ASP A 492 -50.01 -16.33 -11.74
N ALA A 493 -49.71 -15.67 -12.86
CA ALA A 493 -50.70 -14.96 -13.67
C ALA A 493 -51.80 -15.90 -14.19
N VAL A 494 -51.41 -17.08 -14.70
CA VAL A 494 -52.35 -18.11 -15.17
C VAL A 494 -53.24 -18.61 -14.04
N VAL A 495 -52.67 -18.89 -12.87
CA VAL A 495 -53.45 -19.37 -11.71
C VAL A 495 -54.47 -18.32 -11.28
N ALA A 496 -54.05 -17.06 -11.16
CA ALA A 496 -54.96 -15.96 -10.83
C ALA A 496 -56.06 -15.79 -11.88
N ARG A 497 -55.73 -15.90 -13.17
CA ARG A 497 -56.69 -15.81 -14.28
C ARG A 497 -57.72 -16.94 -14.21
N LEU A 498 -57.29 -18.17 -13.93
CA LEU A 498 -58.18 -19.32 -13.75
C LEU A 498 -59.14 -19.13 -12.57
N GLU A 499 -58.66 -18.61 -11.44
CA GLU A 499 -59.49 -18.33 -10.26
C GLU A 499 -60.58 -17.29 -10.57
N VAL A 500 -60.24 -16.24 -11.33
CA VAL A 500 -61.20 -15.22 -11.77
C VAL A 500 -62.26 -15.80 -12.72
N VAL A 501 -61.85 -16.64 -13.69
CA VAL A 501 -62.78 -17.30 -14.61
C VAL A 501 -63.70 -18.28 -13.87
N ASP A 502 -63.18 -19.05 -12.91
CA ASP A 502 -63.99 -19.95 -12.10
C ASP A 502 -65.02 -19.17 -11.28
N ARG A 503 -64.61 -18.07 -10.63
CA ARG A 503 -65.50 -17.18 -9.89
C ARG A 503 -66.62 -16.62 -10.77
N PHE A 504 -66.29 -16.17 -11.98
CA PHE A 504 -67.30 -15.70 -12.94
C PHE A 504 -68.37 -16.78 -13.21
N TYR A 505 -67.96 -18.02 -13.51
CA TYR A 505 -68.92 -19.10 -13.75
C TYR A 505 -69.70 -19.52 -12.50
N GLN A 506 -69.13 -19.39 -11.30
CA GLN A 506 -69.89 -19.58 -10.06
C GLN A 506 -70.99 -18.53 -9.91
N VAL A 507 -70.68 -17.26 -10.18
CA VAL A 507 -71.66 -16.16 -10.16
C VAL A 507 -72.73 -16.37 -11.24
N GLU A 508 -72.33 -16.72 -12.46
CA GLU A 508 -73.25 -16.96 -13.57
C GLU A 508 -74.25 -18.10 -13.26
N ARG A 509 -73.77 -19.19 -12.65
CA ARG A 509 -74.63 -20.29 -12.20
C ARG A 509 -75.60 -19.86 -11.10
N ALA A 510 -75.15 -19.03 -10.16
CA ALA A 510 -76.01 -18.51 -9.10
C ALA A 510 -77.14 -17.64 -9.69
N VAL A 511 -76.81 -16.73 -10.60
CA VAL A 511 -77.80 -15.84 -11.26
C VAL A 511 -78.78 -16.62 -12.13
N LYS A 512 -78.32 -17.63 -12.88
CA LYS A 512 -79.19 -18.52 -13.70
C LYS A 512 -80.22 -19.29 -12.88
N SER A 513 -80.01 -19.45 -11.57
CA SER A 513 -80.93 -20.17 -10.69
C SER A 513 -82.10 -19.32 -10.18
N TRP A 514 -82.09 -18.01 -10.40
CA TRP A 514 -83.12 -17.10 -9.89
C TRP A 514 -84.37 -17.06 -10.77
N SER A 515 -85.51 -16.80 -10.12
CA SER A 515 -86.82 -16.67 -10.79
C SER A 515 -86.99 -15.31 -11.46
N ILE A 516 -86.27 -14.29 -10.98
CA ILE A 516 -86.23 -12.93 -11.56
C ILE A 516 -84.76 -12.52 -11.68
N ALA A 517 -84.40 -11.84 -12.78
CA ALA A 517 -83.07 -11.27 -12.99
C ALA A 517 -83.09 -9.74 -12.76
N PRO A 518 -82.98 -9.27 -11.50
CA PRO A 518 -83.00 -7.84 -11.20
C PRO A 518 -81.68 -7.14 -11.56
N PHE A 519 -81.67 -5.81 -11.47
CA PHE A 519 -80.48 -4.95 -11.51
C PHE A 519 -79.59 -5.07 -12.76
N HIS A 520 -80.15 -5.51 -13.89
CA HIS A 520 -79.40 -5.74 -15.14
C HIS A 520 -78.19 -6.69 -14.97
N VAL A 521 -78.18 -7.56 -13.94
CA VAL A 521 -77.05 -8.47 -13.63
C VAL A 521 -76.68 -9.34 -14.83
N GLN A 522 -77.66 -9.77 -15.62
CA GLN A 522 -77.42 -10.55 -16.83
C GLN A 522 -76.70 -9.74 -17.92
N SER A 523 -76.97 -8.43 -18.01
CA SER A 523 -76.23 -7.52 -18.90
C SER A 523 -74.80 -7.33 -18.42
N LEU A 524 -74.57 -7.17 -17.12
CA LEU A 524 -73.23 -7.02 -16.54
C LEU A 524 -72.38 -8.28 -16.72
N LEU A 525 -72.97 -9.46 -16.51
CA LEU A 525 -72.34 -10.75 -16.81
C LEU A 525 -72.00 -10.88 -18.29
N GLN A 526 -72.90 -10.45 -19.18
CA GLN A 526 -72.67 -10.48 -20.62
C GLN A 526 -71.59 -9.47 -21.07
N THR A 527 -71.46 -8.32 -20.40
CA THR A 527 -70.36 -7.37 -20.62
C THR A 527 -69.03 -7.98 -20.21
N ILE A 528 -68.97 -8.67 -19.06
CA ILE A 528 -67.75 -9.37 -18.63
C ILE A 528 -67.39 -10.48 -19.63
N GLU A 529 -68.37 -11.28 -20.05
CA GLU A 529 -68.16 -12.41 -20.97
C GLU A 529 -67.67 -11.98 -22.36
N ASN A 530 -68.14 -10.85 -22.87
CA ASN A 530 -67.83 -10.43 -24.24
C ASN A 530 -66.65 -9.45 -24.34
N GLU A 531 -66.41 -8.65 -23.29
CA GLU A 531 -65.50 -7.49 -23.41
C GLU A 531 -64.36 -7.51 -22.37
N ALA A 532 -64.57 -8.07 -21.18
CA ALA A 532 -63.59 -7.93 -20.08
C ALA A 532 -62.45 -8.95 -20.13
N TRP A 533 -62.58 -10.04 -20.89
CA TRP A 533 -61.55 -11.08 -20.97
C TRP A 533 -60.24 -10.64 -21.67
N GLY A 534 -60.20 -9.43 -22.26
CA GLY A 534 -58.96 -8.80 -22.74
C GLY A 534 -58.27 -7.89 -21.72
N ASP A 535 -58.95 -7.54 -20.61
CA ASP A 535 -58.43 -6.64 -19.57
C ASP A 535 -57.46 -7.37 -18.63
N ARG A 536 -56.75 -6.59 -17.79
CA ARG A 536 -55.87 -7.16 -16.75
C ARG A 536 -56.68 -7.97 -15.74
N THR A 537 -56.10 -9.03 -15.22
CA THR A 537 -56.77 -9.95 -14.28
C THR A 537 -57.33 -9.23 -13.05
N GLU A 538 -56.60 -8.24 -12.54
CA GLU A 538 -57.03 -7.41 -11.41
C GLU A 538 -58.28 -6.58 -11.72
N ASP A 539 -58.39 -6.05 -12.94
CA ASP A 539 -59.54 -5.24 -13.36
C ASP A 539 -60.79 -6.10 -13.51
N VAL A 540 -60.65 -7.33 -14.06
CA VAL A 540 -61.75 -8.29 -14.15
C VAL A 540 -62.17 -8.78 -12.76
N ALA A 541 -61.20 -9.06 -11.88
CA ALA A 541 -61.47 -9.44 -10.49
C ALA A 541 -62.27 -8.36 -9.76
N LYS A 542 -61.89 -7.09 -9.93
CA LYS A 542 -62.61 -5.96 -9.35
C LYS A 542 -64.04 -5.83 -9.89
N ARG A 543 -64.24 -6.02 -11.19
CA ARG A 543 -65.60 -6.04 -11.77
C ARG A 543 -66.46 -7.17 -11.20
N LEU A 544 -65.86 -8.33 -10.87
CA LEU A 544 -66.56 -9.40 -10.16
C LEU A 544 -66.85 -9.05 -8.69
N ASP A 545 -65.94 -8.35 -8.00
CA ASP A 545 -66.20 -7.84 -6.64
C ASP A 545 -67.39 -6.89 -6.64
N ASP A 546 -67.43 -5.93 -7.58
CA ASP A 546 -68.56 -5.00 -7.72
C ASP A 546 -69.87 -5.74 -8.07
N LEU A 547 -69.78 -6.82 -8.85
CA LEU A 547 -70.92 -7.65 -9.21
C LEU A 547 -71.46 -8.47 -8.03
N ASP A 548 -70.59 -8.91 -7.11
CA ASP A 548 -70.99 -9.72 -5.95
C ASP A 548 -71.98 -8.99 -5.04
N GLU A 549 -71.85 -7.67 -4.86
CA GLU A 549 -72.82 -6.88 -4.09
C GLU A 549 -74.21 -6.91 -4.74
N VAL A 550 -74.25 -6.72 -6.07
CA VAL A 550 -75.49 -6.79 -6.86
C VAL A 550 -76.07 -8.20 -6.80
N VAL A 551 -75.20 -9.23 -6.82
CA VAL A 551 -75.61 -10.63 -6.81
C VAL A 551 -76.20 -11.03 -5.46
N GLN A 552 -75.61 -10.58 -4.36
CA GLN A 552 -76.15 -10.78 -3.02
C GLN A 552 -77.52 -10.13 -2.86
N ALA A 553 -77.67 -8.89 -3.34
CA ALA A 553 -78.95 -8.19 -3.33
C ALA A 553 -80.02 -8.89 -4.18
N GLY A 554 -79.65 -9.36 -5.38
CA GLY A 554 -80.52 -10.12 -6.28
C GLY A 554 -80.98 -11.44 -5.66
N GLY A 555 -80.07 -12.18 -5.03
CA GLY A 555 -80.41 -13.41 -4.31
C GLY A 555 -81.31 -13.17 -3.10
N HIS A 556 -81.20 -12.03 -2.41
CA HIS A 556 -82.15 -11.63 -1.36
C HIS A 556 -83.52 -11.28 -1.93
N LEU A 557 -83.57 -10.58 -3.07
CA LEU A 557 -84.84 -10.25 -3.73
C LEU A 557 -85.56 -11.52 -4.23
N ASP A 558 -84.85 -12.49 -4.81
CA ASP A 558 -85.42 -13.76 -5.24
C ASP A 558 -86.05 -14.55 -4.07
N LYS A 559 -85.37 -14.56 -2.91
CA LYS A 559 -85.94 -15.12 -1.67
C LYS A 559 -87.19 -14.38 -1.21
N LEU A 560 -87.22 -13.05 -1.34
CA LEU A 560 -88.40 -12.24 -1.00
C LEU A 560 -89.57 -12.52 -1.93
N VAL A 561 -89.32 -12.72 -3.23
CA VAL A 561 -90.33 -13.13 -4.20
C VAL A 561 -90.89 -14.50 -3.86
N ALA A 562 -90.03 -15.47 -3.52
CA ALA A 562 -90.48 -16.78 -3.07
C ALA A 562 -91.35 -16.71 -1.80
N ARG A 563 -90.99 -15.84 -0.84
CA ARG A 563 -91.80 -15.57 0.36
C ARG A 563 -93.14 -14.93 0.02
N HIS A 564 -93.16 -13.94 -0.87
CA HIS A 564 -94.38 -13.25 -1.32
C HIS A 564 -95.39 -14.22 -1.95
N VAL A 565 -94.90 -15.13 -2.80
CA VAL A 565 -95.71 -16.19 -3.42
C VAL A 565 -96.32 -17.10 -2.35
N ALA A 566 -95.50 -17.57 -1.40
CA ALA A 566 -95.97 -18.42 -0.30
C ALA A 566 -97.02 -17.73 0.58
N LEU A 567 -96.88 -16.42 0.83
CA LEU A 567 -97.88 -15.64 1.56
C LEU A 567 -99.18 -15.47 0.78
N GLY A 568 -99.10 -15.31 -0.54
CA GLY A 568 -100.28 -15.26 -1.41
C GLY A 568 -101.11 -16.53 -1.31
N GLU A 569 -100.46 -17.70 -1.27
CA GLU A 569 -101.12 -18.99 -1.06
C GLU A 569 -101.80 -19.07 0.31
N GLN A 570 -101.14 -18.59 1.37
CA GLN A 570 -101.72 -18.56 2.72
C GLN A 570 -102.96 -17.67 2.80
N ILE A 571 -102.90 -16.45 2.25
CA ILE A 571 -104.04 -15.52 2.20
C ILE A 571 -105.18 -16.11 1.36
N GLY A 572 -104.87 -16.72 0.21
CA GLY A 572 -105.86 -17.32 -0.68
C GLY A 572 -106.60 -18.53 -0.09
N SER A 573 -105.98 -19.24 0.86
CA SER A 573 -106.56 -20.41 1.52
C SER A 573 -107.58 -20.09 2.63
N ALA A 574 -107.66 -18.83 3.08
CA ALA A 574 -108.62 -18.41 4.09
C ALA A 574 -110.04 -18.36 3.49
N THR A 575 -111.03 -18.96 4.18
CA THR A 575 -112.43 -19.01 3.69
C THR A 575 -113.03 -17.61 3.56
N PRO A 576 -113.65 -17.25 2.41
CA PRO A 576 -114.10 -15.89 2.16
C PRO A 576 -115.32 -15.57 3.03
N ARG A 577 -115.18 -14.56 3.89
CA ARG A 577 -116.30 -13.75 4.39
C ARG A 577 -115.86 -12.31 4.23
N HIS A 578 -116.63 -11.53 3.47
CA HIS A 578 -116.38 -10.11 3.23
C HIS A 578 -116.26 -9.35 4.55
N GLU A 579 -115.04 -9.20 5.03
CA GLU A 579 -114.66 -8.34 6.15
C GLU A 579 -113.60 -7.36 5.64
N ASP A 580 -113.71 -6.10 6.06
CA ASP A 580 -112.87 -5.00 5.56
C ASP A 580 -111.36 -5.24 5.74
N GLY A 581 -110.97 -6.08 6.72
CA GLY A 581 -109.57 -6.44 6.98
C GLY A 581 -108.93 -7.41 5.96
N GLU A 582 -109.70 -8.30 5.32
CA GLU A 582 -109.15 -9.21 4.30
C GLU A 582 -108.82 -8.46 3.00
N ASN A 583 -109.65 -7.47 2.66
CA ASN A 583 -109.43 -6.62 1.50
C ASN A 583 -108.16 -5.75 1.64
N ASP A 584 -107.86 -5.22 2.83
CA ASP A 584 -106.63 -4.46 3.10
C ASP A 584 -105.38 -5.35 2.98
N LEU A 585 -105.42 -6.59 3.48
CA LEU A 585 -104.30 -7.54 3.35
C LEU A 585 -104.04 -7.96 1.90
N ARG A 586 -105.11 -8.25 1.13
CA ARG A 586 -104.98 -8.57 -0.30
C ARG A 586 -104.47 -7.38 -1.11
N GLN A 587 -104.90 -6.17 -0.78
CA GLN A 587 -104.40 -4.96 -1.42
C GLN A 587 -102.91 -4.76 -1.12
N ARG A 588 -102.48 -4.86 0.14
CA ARG A 588 -101.07 -4.75 0.52
C ARG A 588 -100.19 -5.85 -0.07
N HIS A 589 -100.68 -7.09 -0.13
CA HIS A 589 -100.01 -8.19 -0.82
C HIS A 589 -99.80 -7.86 -2.31
N THR A 590 -100.83 -7.30 -2.96
CA THR A 590 -100.75 -6.85 -4.36
C THR A 590 -99.75 -5.70 -4.52
N ASP A 591 -99.79 -4.71 -3.62
CA ASP A 591 -98.90 -3.55 -3.65
C ASP A 591 -97.43 -3.96 -3.47
N ILE A 592 -97.13 -4.86 -2.52
CA ILE A 592 -95.78 -5.42 -2.34
C ILE A 592 -95.36 -6.24 -3.56
N GLY A 593 -96.28 -6.99 -4.18
CA GLY A 593 -95.99 -7.71 -5.43
C GLY A 593 -95.60 -6.77 -6.57
N LEU A 594 -96.29 -5.63 -6.70
CA LEU A 594 -95.94 -4.60 -7.68
C LEU A 594 -94.59 -3.94 -7.37
N LEU A 595 -94.24 -3.74 -6.10
CA LEU A 595 -92.95 -3.19 -5.70
C LEU A 595 -91.80 -4.17 -5.97
N LEU A 596 -91.99 -5.47 -5.69
CA LEU A 596 -91.00 -6.52 -6.00
C LEU A 596 -90.66 -6.59 -7.50
N HIS A 597 -91.61 -6.28 -8.38
CA HIS A 597 -91.37 -6.21 -9.83
C HIS A 597 -90.78 -4.89 -10.31
N ARG A 598 -90.69 -3.86 -9.46
CA ARG A 598 -90.21 -2.50 -9.81
C ARG A 598 -88.87 -2.14 -9.17
N VAL A 599 -88.26 -3.06 -8.40
CA VAL A 599 -86.98 -2.83 -7.73
C VAL A 599 -85.90 -2.61 -8.78
N ALA A 600 -85.35 -1.39 -8.81
CA ALA A 600 -84.30 -1.00 -9.74
C ALA A 600 -82.94 -0.80 -9.05
N ASP A 601 -82.93 -0.56 -7.74
CA ASP A 601 -81.74 -0.29 -6.95
C ASP A 601 -81.56 -1.31 -5.81
N VAL A 602 -80.31 -1.65 -5.51
CA VAL A 602 -79.91 -2.56 -4.42
C VAL A 602 -80.39 -2.03 -3.07
N GLY A 603 -80.38 -0.71 -2.88
CA GLY A 603 -80.80 -0.06 -1.63
C GLY A 603 -82.26 -0.31 -1.24
N ASP A 604 -83.13 -0.58 -2.21
CA ASP A 604 -84.57 -0.75 -1.99
C ASP A 604 -84.94 -2.12 -1.41
N VAL A 605 -84.03 -3.11 -1.52
CA VAL A 605 -84.28 -4.49 -1.06
C VAL A 605 -84.49 -4.56 0.45
N ALA A 606 -83.75 -3.76 1.23
CA ALA A 606 -83.91 -3.71 2.69
C ALA A 606 -85.26 -3.11 3.12
N GLY A 607 -85.74 -2.10 2.40
CA GLY A 607 -87.06 -1.53 2.61
C GLY A 607 -88.17 -2.55 2.34
N LEU A 608 -88.02 -3.34 1.27
CA LEU A 608 -88.97 -4.39 0.90
C LEU A 608 -88.97 -5.56 1.86
N GLN A 609 -87.81 -5.95 2.38
CA GLN A 609 -87.70 -6.93 3.46
C GLN A 609 -88.55 -6.49 4.66
N THR A 610 -88.42 -5.23 5.09
CA THR A 610 -89.16 -4.69 6.23
C THR A 610 -90.68 -4.68 5.98
N GLN A 611 -91.10 -4.33 4.76
CA GLN A 611 -92.52 -4.37 4.36
C GLN A 611 -93.06 -5.80 4.28
N MET A 612 -92.26 -6.76 3.80
CA MET A 612 -92.61 -8.18 3.77
C MET A 612 -92.78 -8.74 5.18
N ASP A 613 -91.85 -8.46 6.08
CA ASP A 613 -91.89 -8.90 7.48
C ASP A 613 -93.14 -8.32 8.21
N ALA A 614 -93.49 -7.06 7.90
CA ALA A 614 -94.71 -6.44 8.40
C ALA A 614 -95.98 -7.11 7.85
N LEU A 615 -96.01 -7.44 6.55
CA LEU A 615 -97.12 -8.18 5.94
C LEU A 615 -97.25 -9.58 6.54
N GLU A 616 -96.15 -10.31 6.69
CA GLU A 616 -96.14 -11.65 7.32
C GLU A 616 -96.70 -11.62 8.74
N THR A 617 -96.30 -10.62 9.53
CA THR A 617 -96.81 -10.42 10.89
C THR A 617 -98.32 -10.14 10.88
N GLN A 618 -98.79 -9.31 9.94
CA GLN A 618 -100.23 -8.99 9.79
C GLN A 618 -101.04 -10.19 9.32
N VAL A 619 -100.54 -10.96 8.34
CA VAL A 619 -101.17 -12.20 7.87
C VAL A 619 -101.24 -13.23 8.99
N SER A 620 -100.15 -13.40 9.76
CA SER A 620 -100.11 -14.32 10.90
C SER A 620 -101.13 -13.91 11.99
N ALA A 621 -101.21 -12.61 12.31
CA ALA A 621 -102.19 -12.10 13.27
C ALA A 621 -103.64 -12.30 12.78
N PHE A 622 -103.90 -12.06 11.49
CA PHE A 622 -105.20 -12.29 10.88
C PHE A 622 -105.61 -13.76 10.90
N LEU A 623 -104.70 -14.68 10.55
CA LEU A 623 -104.95 -16.12 10.62
C LEU A 623 -105.20 -16.59 12.06
N ALA A 624 -104.48 -16.01 13.04
CA ALA A 624 -104.69 -16.29 14.46
C ALA A 624 -106.07 -15.80 14.95
N ASP A 625 -106.49 -14.59 14.55
CA ASP A 625 -107.82 -14.05 14.87
C ASP A 625 -108.92 -14.87 14.20
N GLN A 626 -108.79 -15.22 12.93
CA GLN A 626 -109.71 -16.14 12.25
C GLN A 626 -109.81 -17.48 12.98
N ALA A 627 -108.69 -18.08 13.38
CA ALA A 627 -108.68 -19.34 14.12
C ALA A 627 -109.36 -19.19 15.49
N GLN A 628 -109.18 -18.06 16.17
CA GLN A 628 -109.85 -17.77 17.44
C GLN A 628 -111.36 -17.59 17.25
N ARG A 629 -111.80 -16.80 16.27
CA ARG A 629 -113.22 -16.63 15.93
C ARG A 629 -113.87 -17.95 15.54
N TRP A 630 -113.16 -18.80 14.80
CA TRP A 630 -113.62 -20.16 14.50
C TRP A 630 -113.80 -21.01 15.76
N LYS A 631 -112.86 -20.93 16.72
CA LYS A 631 -112.98 -21.59 18.03
C LYS A 631 -114.16 -21.03 18.83
N GLU A 632 -114.36 -19.71 18.84
CA GLU A 632 -115.47 -19.05 19.52
C GLU A 632 -116.82 -19.39 18.89
N ALA A 633 -116.94 -19.39 17.56
CA ALA A 633 -118.14 -19.80 16.84
C ALA A 633 -118.50 -21.27 17.11
N ASN A 634 -117.52 -22.17 17.09
CA ASN A 634 -117.71 -23.58 17.42
C ASN A 634 -118.06 -23.78 18.91
N SER A 635 -117.43 -23.01 19.81
CA SER A 635 -117.74 -22.99 21.23
C SER A 635 -119.17 -22.49 21.48
N HIS A 636 -119.58 -21.39 20.83
CA HIS A 636 -120.91 -20.82 20.94
C HIS A 636 -121.99 -21.79 20.40
N ALA A 637 -121.75 -22.41 19.23
CA ALA A 637 -122.61 -23.47 18.71
C ALA A 637 -122.73 -24.66 19.69
N GLY A 638 -121.61 -25.07 20.29
CA GLY A 638 -121.58 -26.09 21.33
C GLY A 638 -122.31 -25.70 22.62
N GLN A 639 -122.16 -24.46 23.09
CA GLN A 639 -122.88 -23.91 24.24
C GLN A 639 -124.39 -23.83 23.98
N MET A 640 -124.80 -23.33 22.81
CA MET A 640 -126.21 -23.27 22.41
C MET A 640 -126.83 -24.67 22.34
N SER A 641 -126.11 -25.65 21.83
CA SER A 641 -126.55 -27.06 21.83
C SER A 641 -126.71 -27.61 23.26
N ARG A 642 -125.77 -27.32 24.17
CA ARG A 642 -125.87 -27.71 25.60
C ARG A 642 -127.04 -27.03 26.30
N ILE A 643 -127.29 -25.74 26.05
CA ILE A 643 -128.44 -25.00 26.58
C ILE A 643 -129.75 -25.62 26.09
N GLN A 644 -129.85 -25.94 24.80
CA GLN A 644 -131.03 -26.63 24.25
C GLN A 644 -131.22 -28.02 24.88
N ALA A 645 -130.14 -28.78 25.09
CA ALA A 645 -130.20 -30.08 25.76
C ALA A 645 -130.62 -29.96 27.24
N ALA A 646 -130.11 -28.96 27.97
CA ALA A 646 -130.50 -28.68 29.35
C ALA A 646 -131.98 -28.25 29.45
N ARG A 647 -132.47 -27.42 28.52
CA ARG A 647 -133.90 -27.07 28.42
C ARG A 647 -134.77 -28.31 28.18
N LYS A 648 -134.33 -29.24 27.32
CA LYS A 648 -135.02 -30.53 27.10
C LYS A 648 -135.03 -31.40 28.36
N ARG A 649 -133.91 -31.50 29.10
CA ARG A 649 -133.83 -32.26 30.37
C ARG A 649 -134.72 -31.67 31.46
N LEU A 650 -134.74 -30.34 31.61
CA LEU A 650 -135.62 -29.65 32.57
C LEU A 650 -137.10 -29.94 32.25
N ALA A 651 -137.47 -29.95 30.97
CA ALA A 651 -138.82 -30.29 30.53
C ALA A 651 -139.19 -31.75 30.83
N LEU A 652 -138.23 -32.69 30.71
CA LEU A 652 -138.42 -34.11 31.07
C LEU A 652 -138.54 -34.31 32.58
N TRP A 653 -137.66 -33.69 33.39
CA TRP A 653 -137.74 -33.75 34.85
C TRP A 653 -139.07 -33.22 35.39
N ARG A 654 -139.56 -32.09 34.85
CA ARG A 654 -140.90 -31.56 35.18
C ARG A 654 -142.04 -32.51 34.83
N ARG A 655 -141.82 -33.43 33.88
CA ARG A 655 -142.79 -34.44 33.45
C ARG A 655 -142.76 -35.71 34.31
N GLU A 656 -141.59 -36.05 34.85
CA GLU A 656 -141.37 -37.21 35.72
C GLU A 656 -141.80 -36.94 37.18
N VAL A 657 -141.72 -35.69 37.66
CA VAL A 657 -142.11 -35.31 39.04
C VAL A 657 -143.56 -34.82 39.12
N GLY A 658 -144.48 -35.59 38.52
CA GLY A 658 -145.92 -35.31 38.55
C GLY A 658 -146.60 -35.77 39.86
N ALA A 659 -147.17 -34.80 40.59
CA ALA A 659 -148.13 -34.90 41.71
C ALA A 659 -147.56 -35.16 43.14
N PRO A 660 -148.18 -34.57 44.18
CA PRO A 660 -147.51 -34.19 45.42
C PRO A 660 -147.56 -35.32 46.45
N THR A 661 -146.40 -35.81 46.84
CA THR A 661 -146.19 -36.36 48.18
C THR A 661 -145.06 -35.58 48.80
N THR A 662 -145.42 -34.72 49.75
CA THR A 662 -144.51 -34.21 50.77
C THR A 662 -144.06 -35.39 51.65
N PRO A 663 -142.77 -35.72 51.70
CA PRO A 663 -142.18 -36.18 52.93
C PRO A 663 -141.48 -34.97 53.56
N VAL A 664 -142.03 -34.55 54.69
CA VAL A 664 -141.32 -33.78 55.71
C VAL A 664 -139.98 -34.48 55.97
N TYR A 665 -138.88 -33.82 55.64
CA TYR A 665 -137.58 -34.17 56.21
C TYR A 665 -136.96 -32.96 56.87
N ALA A 666 -136.67 -33.20 58.13
CA ALA A 666 -136.17 -32.30 59.14
C ALA A 666 -134.90 -31.59 58.68
N THR A 667 -134.83 -30.30 59.00
CA THR A 667 -133.57 -29.57 59.13
C THR A 667 -132.76 -30.19 60.26
N GLU A 668 -131.91 -31.16 59.94
CA GLU A 668 -130.84 -31.60 60.83
C GLU A 668 -129.59 -30.81 60.49
N ARG A 669 -129.38 -29.76 61.29
CA ARG A 669 -128.12 -29.05 61.41
C ARG A 669 -127.25 -29.93 62.31
N VAL A 670 -126.07 -30.34 61.86
CA VAL A 670 -124.84 -30.58 62.66
C VAL A 670 -123.86 -31.48 61.89
N THR A 671 -122.67 -30.90 61.67
CA THR A 671 -121.32 -31.45 61.78
C THR A 671 -121.07 -32.93 61.50
N ALA A 672 -120.22 -33.21 60.51
CA ALA A 672 -118.98 -33.98 60.70
C ALA A 672 -118.21 -34.05 59.37
N LEU A 673 -116.97 -33.55 59.37
CA LEU A 673 -115.92 -34.19 58.58
C LEU A 673 -115.61 -35.56 59.20
N PRO A 674 -115.40 -36.61 58.39
CA PRO A 674 -114.53 -37.69 58.80
C PRO A 674 -113.23 -37.64 58.02
N ASP A 675 -112.18 -37.46 58.79
CA ASP A 675 -110.79 -37.68 58.44
C ASP A 675 -110.54 -39.18 58.15
N ARG A 676 -109.78 -39.40 57.08
CA ARG A 676 -108.59 -40.28 57.01
C ARG A 676 -108.61 -41.73 57.53
N TYR A 677 -108.36 -42.62 56.56
CA TYR A 677 -107.53 -43.85 56.58
C TYR A 677 -108.01 -45.14 57.28
N GLY A 678 -107.78 -46.27 56.58
CA GLY A 678 -107.77 -47.65 57.09
C GLY A 678 -108.66 -48.58 56.26
N GLY A 679 -108.14 -49.40 55.33
CA GLY A 679 -107.64 -50.77 55.60
C GLY A 679 -108.83 -51.73 55.76
N THR A 680 -109.04 -52.82 55.03
CA THR A 680 -108.14 -53.79 54.40
C THR A 680 -108.98 -54.75 53.50
N SER A 681 -108.28 -55.43 52.61
CA SER A 681 -108.56 -56.79 52.11
C SER A 681 -109.48 -57.02 50.90
N ALA A 682 -108.85 -57.68 49.93
CA ALA A 682 -109.36 -58.72 49.03
C ALA A 682 -110.07 -58.33 47.72
N LEU A 683 -109.32 -58.57 46.64
CA LEU A 683 -109.75 -59.17 45.37
C LEU A 683 -110.55 -58.31 44.38
N LYS A 684 -109.83 -57.66 43.47
CA LYS A 684 -109.80 -57.92 42.00
C LYS A 684 -109.35 -56.65 41.27
N LYS A 685 -108.20 -56.70 40.58
CA LYS A 685 -107.92 -55.77 39.47
C LYS A 685 -108.90 -56.12 38.33
N PRO A 686 -109.45 -55.12 37.61
CA PRO A 686 -108.79 -54.79 36.35
C PRO A 686 -108.83 -53.32 35.91
N ARG A 687 -107.81 -52.99 35.09
CA ARG A 687 -107.72 -51.98 34.03
C ARG A 687 -107.76 -50.49 34.41
N LEU A 688 -106.55 -49.92 34.39
CA LEU A 688 -106.24 -48.51 34.19
C LEU A 688 -107.01 -47.99 32.96
N VAL A 689 -107.94 -47.06 33.19
CA VAL A 689 -108.42 -46.14 32.15
C VAL A 689 -107.82 -44.78 32.49
N GLN A 690 -106.97 -44.33 31.57
CA GLN A 690 -106.25 -43.08 31.57
C GLN A 690 -107.26 -41.93 31.45
N TYR A 691 -107.62 -41.31 32.57
CA TYR A 691 -108.43 -40.10 32.54
C TYR A 691 -107.58 -38.92 32.11
N VAL A 692 -107.97 -38.37 30.97
CA VAL A 692 -107.63 -37.05 30.45
C VAL A 692 -108.03 -35.99 31.48
N ALA A 693 -107.05 -35.36 32.11
CA ALA A 693 -107.25 -34.14 32.88
C ALA A 693 -107.17 -32.95 31.92
N ALA A 694 -108.34 -32.50 31.46
CA ALA A 694 -108.52 -31.17 30.93
C ALA A 694 -108.83 -30.19 32.06
N SER A 695 -108.26 -28.99 31.95
CA SER A 695 -108.73 -27.73 32.54
C SER A 695 -108.86 -27.64 34.06
N SER A 696 -107.79 -27.21 34.73
CA SER A 696 -107.90 -26.16 35.75
C SER A 696 -106.71 -25.21 35.61
N GLY A 697 -107.02 -23.92 35.47
CA GLY A 697 -106.07 -22.83 35.30
C GLY A 697 -105.28 -22.59 36.58
N ILE A 698 -104.13 -23.26 36.68
CA ILE A 698 -103.07 -22.91 37.62
C ILE A 698 -101.90 -22.42 36.75
N PRO A 699 -101.43 -21.17 36.91
CA PRO A 699 -100.23 -20.73 36.20
C PRO A 699 -99.08 -21.63 36.65
N ARG A 700 -98.42 -22.27 35.68
CA ARG A 700 -97.17 -23.00 35.94
C ARG A 700 -96.17 -21.98 36.50
N LEU A 701 -95.87 -22.08 37.79
CA LEU A 701 -94.72 -21.42 38.38
C LEU A 701 -93.48 -21.86 37.59
N ALA A 702 -92.90 -20.95 36.82
CA ALA A 702 -91.62 -21.16 36.16
C ALA A 702 -90.58 -21.34 37.27
N SER A 703 -90.10 -22.57 37.46
CA SER A 703 -89.00 -22.85 38.38
C SER A 703 -87.71 -22.28 37.79
N SER A 704 -87.34 -21.06 38.18
CA SER A 704 -86.02 -20.49 37.88
C SER A 704 -84.98 -21.16 38.77
N VAL A 705 -84.05 -21.90 38.17
CA VAL A 705 -82.89 -22.50 38.87
C VAL A 705 -81.81 -21.43 38.98
N TRP A 706 -81.39 -21.11 40.19
CA TRP A 706 -80.30 -20.16 40.49
C TRP A 706 -79.06 -20.93 40.90
N ILE A 707 -77.88 -20.47 40.48
CA ILE A 707 -76.60 -21.08 40.83
C ILE A 707 -75.95 -20.23 41.92
N VAL A 708 -75.53 -20.89 43.00
CA VAL A 708 -74.78 -20.26 44.10
C VAL A 708 -73.30 -20.52 43.85
N ASP A 709 -72.51 -19.45 43.82
CA ASP A 709 -71.06 -19.52 43.64
C ASP A 709 -70.39 -19.96 44.96
N ASN A 710 -69.64 -21.07 44.96
CA ASN A 710 -69.15 -21.72 46.18
C ASN A 710 -68.10 -20.89 46.94
N ASP A 711 -67.40 -19.98 46.27
CA ASP A 711 -66.32 -19.19 46.89
C ASP A 711 -66.80 -17.83 47.44
N THR A 712 -67.95 -17.33 46.97
CA THR A 712 -68.45 -15.98 47.32
C THR A 712 -69.88 -15.94 47.86
N GLY A 713 -70.63 -17.05 47.80
CA GLY A 713 -72.00 -17.17 48.30
C GLY A 713 -73.04 -16.38 47.52
N ALA A 714 -72.66 -15.74 46.40
CA ALA A 714 -73.56 -14.93 45.59
C ALA A 714 -74.48 -15.81 44.72
N VAL A 715 -75.78 -15.53 44.74
CA VAL A 715 -76.80 -16.22 43.95
C VAL A 715 -76.96 -15.51 42.61
N ARG A 716 -76.69 -16.20 41.50
CA ARG A 716 -76.78 -15.63 40.14
C ARG A 716 -77.63 -16.51 39.20
N PRO A 717 -78.28 -15.90 38.19
CA PRO A 717 -79.00 -16.67 37.17
C PRO A 717 -78.00 -17.47 36.31
N PRO A 718 -78.43 -18.55 35.64
CA PRO A 718 -77.56 -19.31 34.76
C PRO A 718 -77.04 -18.42 33.62
N LYS A 719 -75.74 -18.45 33.34
CA LYS A 719 -75.13 -17.68 32.25
C LYS A 719 -75.81 -17.99 30.92
N THR A 720 -76.10 -16.94 30.16
CA THR A 720 -76.68 -17.05 28.82
C THR A 720 -75.68 -17.71 27.86
N HIS A 721 -76.16 -18.18 26.70
CA HIS A 721 -75.30 -18.81 25.70
C HIS A 721 -74.23 -17.85 25.18
N ASP A 722 -74.57 -16.57 25.02
CA ASP A 722 -73.67 -15.55 24.48
C ASP A 722 -72.58 -15.16 25.49
N GLU A 723 -72.90 -15.14 26.78
CA GLU A 723 -71.91 -14.94 27.86
C GLU A 723 -70.89 -16.08 27.93
N ARG A 724 -71.29 -17.31 27.61
CA ARG A 724 -70.35 -18.45 27.52
C ARG A 724 -69.43 -18.33 26.31
N LEU A 725 -69.97 -17.95 25.15
CA LEU A 725 -69.17 -17.70 23.94
C LEU A 725 -68.14 -16.59 24.14
N GLN A 726 -68.51 -15.50 24.84
CA GLN A 726 -67.57 -14.43 25.15
C GLN A 726 -66.44 -14.90 26.08
N GLN A 727 -66.73 -15.70 27.10
CA GLN A 727 -65.69 -16.26 27.97
C GLN A 727 -64.76 -17.22 27.23
N ASP A 728 -65.29 -18.06 26.33
CA ASP A 728 -64.48 -18.96 25.53
C ASP A 728 -63.57 -18.20 24.55
N MET A 729 -64.08 -17.12 23.95
CA MET A 729 -63.27 -16.22 23.11
C MET A 729 -62.15 -15.53 23.90
N GLU A 730 -62.43 -15.06 25.12
CA GLU A 730 -61.44 -14.44 25.98
C GLU A 730 -60.37 -15.45 26.44
N ALA A 731 -60.76 -16.67 26.78
CA ALA A 731 -59.84 -17.75 27.12
C ALA A 731 -58.92 -18.11 25.94
N LEU A 732 -59.45 -18.17 24.72
CA LEU A 732 -58.67 -18.40 23.51
C LEU A 732 -57.69 -17.24 23.23
N ARG A 733 -58.11 -15.99 23.43
CA ARG A 733 -57.21 -14.82 23.29
C ARG A 733 -56.04 -14.89 24.26
N VAL A 734 -56.28 -15.24 25.52
CA VAL A 734 -55.21 -15.42 26.51
C VAL A 734 -54.27 -16.56 26.12
N GLN A 735 -54.80 -17.68 25.64
CA GLN A 735 -54.00 -18.83 25.21
C GLN A 735 -53.10 -18.51 24.00
N VAL A 736 -53.60 -17.72 23.04
CA VAL A 736 -52.81 -17.25 21.88
C VAL A 736 -51.68 -16.32 22.33
N VAL A 737 -51.96 -15.38 23.23
CA VAL A 737 -50.93 -14.46 23.76
C VAL A 737 -49.85 -15.21 24.53
N GLU A 738 -50.22 -16.22 25.32
CA GLU A 738 -49.24 -17.08 26.01
C GLU A 738 -48.41 -17.93 25.05
N SER A 739 -49.02 -18.45 23.98
CA SER A 739 -48.32 -19.21 22.94
C SER A 739 -47.28 -18.34 22.21
N GLN A 740 -47.65 -17.11 21.82
CA GLN A 740 -46.74 -16.15 21.20
C GLN A 740 -45.59 -15.76 22.14
N ARG A 741 -45.85 -15.61 23.45
CA ARG A 741 -44.80 -15.37 24.44
C ARG A 741 -43.81 -16.54 24.57
N ARG A 742 -44.28 -17.78 24.47
CA ARG A 742 -43.41 -18.98 24.51
C ARG A 742 -42.54 -19.10 23.25
N GLU A 743 -43.09 -18.78 22.08
CA GLU A 743 -42.34 -18.72 20.82
C GLU A 743 -41.23 -17.66 20.88
N LEU A 744 -41.55 -16.43 21.31
CA LEU A 744 -40.55 -15.36 21.47
C LEU A 744 -39.46 -15.72 22.49
N ALA A 745 -39.79 -16.47 23.54
CA ALA A 745 -38.81 -16.95 24.51
C ALA A 745 -37.84 -17.99 23.90
N LYS A 746 -38.34 -18.91 23.08
CA LYS A 746 -37.51 -19.90 22.35
C LYS A 746 -36.61 -19.21 21.33
N GLU A 747 -37.13 -18.24 20.58
CA GLU A 747 -36.35 -17.49 19.59
C GLU A 747 -35.19 -16.72 20.26
N ARG A 748 -35.43 -16.12 21.43
CA ARG A 748 -34.39 -15.48 22.24
C ARG A 748 -33.33 -16.47 22.74
N GLN A 749 -33.72 -17.67 23.15
CA GLN A 749 -32.79 -18.72 23.56
C GLN A 749 -31.92 -19.21 22.39
N LEU A 750 -32.51 -19.39 21.20
CA LEU A 750 -31.76 -19.76 19.99
C LEU A 750 -30.77 -18.67 19.58
N ARG A 751 -31.18 -17.39 19.63
CA ARG A 751 -30.27 -16.26 19.38
C ARG A 751 -29.13 -16.20 20.38
N ALA A 752 -29.39 -16.48 21.65
CA ALA A 752 -28.35 -16.53 22.68
C ALA A 752 -27.36 -17.68 22.44
N LEU A 753 -27.83 -18.87 22.03
CA LEU A 753 -26.97 -20.02 21.70
C LEU A 753 -26.10 -19.76 20.46
N VAL A 754 -26.64 -19.12 19.43
CA VAL A 754 -25.86 -18.72 18.23
C VAL A 754 -24.79 -17.70 18.57
N LEU A 755 -25.12 -16.68 19.38
CA LEU A 755 -24.12 -15.70 19.84
C LEU A 755 -23.05 -16.34 20.73
N GLN A 756 -23.38 -17.40 21.46
CA GLN A 756 -22.42 -18.16 22.26
C GLN A 756 -21.53 -19.06 21.39
N SER A 757 -22.06 -19.65 20.32
CA SER A 757 -21.26 -20.46 19.38
C SER A 757 -20.31 -19.60 18.54
N MET A 758 -20.65 -18.34 18.25
CA MET A 758 -19.77 -17.40 17.56
C MET A 758 -18.61 -16.88 18.44
N LYS A 759 -18.71 -17.01 19.77
CA LYS A 759 -17.67 -16.56 20.72
C LYS A 759 -16.66 -17.65 21.11
N GLN A 760 -16.83 -18.89 20.67
CA GLN A 760 -15.83 -19.94 20.94
C GLN A 760 -14.77 -19.98 19.83
N PRO A 761 -13.46 -19.88 20.16
CA PRO A 761 -12.41 -20.16 19.20
C PRO A 761 -12.42 -21.65 18.84
N LYS A 762 -12.28 -21.92 17.54
CA LYS A 762 -12.27 -23.25 16.92
C LYS A 762 -11.23 -24.15 17.60
N PRO A 763 -11.57 -25.34 18.13
CA PRO A 763 -10.57 -26.25 18.66
C PRO A 763 -9.69 -26.78 17.52
N ALA A 764 -8.37 -26.78 17.75
CA ALA A 764 -7.38 -27.32 16.83
C ALA A 764 -7.61 -28.82 16.63
N THR A 765 -7.79 -29.22 15.38
CA THR A 765 -7.86 -30.61 14.96
C THR A 765 -6.47 -31.24 15.15
N THR A 766 -6.30 -32.04 16.20
CA THR A 766 -5.16 -32.93 16.34
C THR A 766 -5.29 -34.07 15.34
N THR A 767 -4.47 -34.05 14.29
CA THR A 767 -4.19 -35.19 13.42
C THR A 767 -3.37 -36.21 14.20
N ASN A 768 -4.01 -37.32 14.58
CA ASN A 768 -3.33 -38.56 14.96
C ASN A 768 -3.05 -39.33 13.67
N ASP A 769 -1.83 -39.24 13.15
CA ASP A 769 -1.31 -40.24 12.21
C ASP A 769 -0.73 -41.39 13.03
N GLY A 770 -1.36 -42.55 12.87
CA GLY A 770 -0.90 -43.81 13.44
C GLY A 770 0.26 -44.36 12.62
N ASP A 771 1.36 -44.62 13.31
CA ASP A 771 2.39 -45.55 12.91
C ASP A 771 1.77 -46.95 12.71
N ALA A 772 1.87 -47.46 11.48
CA ALA A 772 1.70 -48.88 11.17
C ALA A 772 2.66 -49.26 10.05
N THR A 773 3.86 -49.68 10.44
CA THR A 773 4.76 -50.47 9.61
C THR A 773 4.27 -51.92 9.54
N SER A 774 3.82 -52.35 8.37
CA SER A 774 3.94 -53.70 7.81
C SER A 774 3.87 -53.62 6.30
#